data_AF-A0A380KEL6-F1
#
_entry.id   AF-A0A380KEL6-F1
#
_cell.length_a   1.000
_cell.length_b   1.000
_cell.length_c   1.000
_cell.angle_alpha   90.00
_cell.angle_beta   90.00
_cell.angle_gamma   90.00
#
_symmetry.space_group_name_H-M   'P 1'
#
loop_
_entity.id
_entity.type
_entity.pdbx_description
1 polymer ?
#
loop_
_entity_poly.entity_id
_entity_poly.type
_entity_poly.pdbx_seq_one_letter_code
_entity_poly.pdbx_strand_id
1 'polypeptide(L)'
;MKKAVTVIGGATIVLGAAGFTSNVQADEVTTQETTVQEAQQATPVTQEQLASAKSDVDTATEAVTNAQAEVVKAQEVVTQKQAEVDSAQSDVAIAEENVAKATPEAIQQAEKAITATTDEIATNSQAISDAKETEATAKEAVAAQERAVNQAQDRVSKAQTAVDSAQESVDQAQAILDGTNAQAVYDKAESTQKQVDADREVVKKAQATLTAAQAADAKRAQAIDAAEKAQTTAQADLDTKVEALSQVNTKATETANTLLSKQEAFTKAENDYEAINTITLSDDYVKYMKIAYEAGSWDSSLGKWVHKYADEERREANKKLLALGDGLDAIHRYKSNPNDAKIAIDITNLTSEQKQELALFAADLSNQVRKQMGTDPVDVTNSSVDMGWTQAAYYSTKFKTMWEMDHDTSKIKAEYGLKWVDEDLAGNWTNVSTMDGAKKAIYYAYTQWLFANNESLHASSIVGVRNSEEGADNHIGIGIAVLSDGSTLVNYNNASSVGIPASNTSFSTTPIENTKTVEAITASYNQAKEELAQATSANAQAQDAKVKAQQAVQSAQDTLDAAKAALASAKAVAVQTSSAQEKLDQANTKLAESIKANDAAQAAVASLTADIKTKKANLEAAKAVLVEKQEVLDSATAAYNAEVAKLTNLKASFEAATQAVADLEAKAQNLIAQLTSEKQALSDLKNAPELLKQAQAKLATAQAALKASKEVLAEKETLLAELEATQAEKEALYNSLSAAYDKQVEVERQAELAKQKAAIEAQGKVAVPVVNEKGQVVGFMADEVPSVKQAQTVAKPAVHQATAQVATTSLAAKAKPSTAQASTLPTTGDDYSRNALSIAVGSFLIAIGLFGTRRKHH
;
A
#
# COMPACT_ATOMS: atom_id res chain seq x y z
N MET A 1 -70.79 -29.05 -98.12
CA MET A 1 -70.34 -29.97 -97.06
C MET A 1 -70.72 -29.44 -95.66
N LYS A 2 -70.89 -30.17 -94.54
CA LYS A 2 -71.23 -31.59 -94.23
C LYS A 2 -70.39 -32.69 -94.90
N LYS A 3 -69.92 -33.78 -94.28
CA LYS A 3 -69.65 -34.30 -92.92
C LYS A 3 -68.71 -35.52 -93.15
N ALA A 4 -68.05 -36.04 -92.11
CA ALA A 4 -67.78 -37.49 -91.98
C ALA A 4 -68.14 -37.87 -90.52
N VAL A 5 -69.10 -38.75 -90.18
CA VAL A 5 -69.75 -39.93 -90.79
C VAL A 5 -68.89 -41.20 -90.78
N THR A 6 -69.27 -42.09 -89.87
CA THR A 6 -69.02 -43.55 -89.87
C THR A 6 -70.03 -44.15 -88.87
N VAL A 7 -70.87 -45.15 -89.17
CA VAL A 7 -71.32 -45.63 -90.50
C VAL A 7 -72.67 -46.38 -90.36
N ILE A 8 -73.21 -46.86 -91.50
CA ILE A 8 -74.52 -47.50 -91.80
C ILE A 8 -75.59 -46.48 -92.25
N GLY A 9 -76.41 -46.73 -93.29
CA GLY A 9 -76.36 -47.77 -94.35
C GLY A 9 -77.72 -48.46 -94.62
N GLY A 10 -78.15 -48.70 -95.86
CA GLY A 10 -77.59 -48.33 -97.18
C GLY A 10 -78.47 -48.82 -98.35
N ALA A 11 -77.96 -48.69 -99.59
CA ALA A 11 -78.55 -49.13 -100.88
C ALA A 11 -79.88 -48.44 -101.31
N THR A 12 -80.22 -48.23 -102.60
CA THR A 12 -79.62 -48.63 -103.90
C THR A 12 -79.97 -47.59 -105.00
N ILE A 13 -79.32 -47.62 -106.18
CA ILE A 13 -79.57 -46.71 -107.34
C ILE A 13 -79.68 -47.51 -108.65
N VAL A 14 -80.57 -47.13 -109.57
CA VAL A 14 -80.47 -47.42 -111.02
C VAL A 14 -80.97 -46.24 -111.90
N LEU A 15 -80.02 -45.68 -112.67
CA LEU A 15 -80.02 -45.01 -114.00
C LEU A 15 -81.32 -44.66 -114.77
N GLY A 16 -81.28 -43.53 -115.51
CA GLY A 16 -82.16 -43.17 -116.65
C GLY A 16 -81.96 -41.71 -117.14
N ALA A 17 -81.93 -41.42 -118.45
CA ALA A 17 -81.50 -40.12 -119.01
C ALA A 17 -82.46 -39.48 -120.06
N ALA A 18 -82.12 -38.28 -120.56
CA ALA A 18 -83.02 -37.28 -121.19
C ALA A 18 -83.28 -37.40 -122.73
N GLY A 19 -84.25 -36.60 -123.23
CA GLY A 19 -84.41 -36.23 -124.66
C GLY A 19 -83.57 -34.99 -125.04
N PHE A 20 -83.68 -34.32 -126.20
CA PHE A 20 -84.64 -34.27 -127.33
C PHE A 20 -83.91 -33.69 -128.59
N THR A 21 -84.49 -33.71 -129.81
CA THR A 21 -84.32 -32.62 -130.84
C THR A 21 -85.32 -32.76 -132.02
N SER A 22 -85.28 -31.85 -133.02
CA SER A 22 -86.30 -31.65 -134.08
C SER A 22 -85.76 -31.43 -135.51
N ASN A 23 -86.66 -31.49 -136.50
CA ASN A 23 -86.55 -31.48 -138.00
C ASN A 23 -85.87 -30.20 -138.61
N VAL A 24 -85.57 -30.01 -139.92
CA VAL A 24 -86.28 -30.29 -141.23
C VAL A 24 -85.29 -30.41 -142.46
N GLN A 25 -85.80 -30.95 -143.59
CA GLN A 25 -85.32 -31.17 -145.00
C GLN A 25 -84.47 -30.04 -145.68
N ALA A 26 -83.83 -30.16 -146.88
CA ALA A 26 -83.93 -31.07 -148.07
C ALA A 26 -82.52 -31.25 -148.78
N ASP A 27 -82.26 -31.61 -150.07
CA ASP A 27 -83.03 -31.80 -151.34
C ASP A 27 -82.25 -32.66 -152.43
N GLU A 28 -82.72 -32.72 -153.70
CA GLU A 28 -82.25 -33.56 -154.86
C GLU A 28 -80.88 -33.28 -155.56
N VAL A 29 -80.30 -34.32 -156.23
CA VAL A 29 -79.96 -34.39 -157.70
C VAL A 29 -80.05 -35.87 -158.19
N THR A 30 -80.39 -36.12 -159.47
CA THR A 30 -80.70 -37.47 -160.06
C THR A 30 -79.91 -37.78 -161.35
N THR A 31 -79.52 -39.05 -161.60
CA THR A 31 -79.51 -39.82 -162.91
C THR A 31 -78.63 -41.10 -162.85
N GLN A 32 -78.64 -42.07 -163.79
CA GLN A 32 -79.72 -42.90 -164.39
C GLN A 32 -79.13 -44.00 -165.34
N GLU A 33 -79.63 -45.25 -165.27
CA GLU A 33 -79.50 -46.34 -166.30
C GLU A 33 -78.09 -46.88 -166.65
N THR A 34 -77.88 -47.99 -167.39
CA THR A 34 -78.78 -48.97 -168.09
C THR A 34 -78.27 -50.43 -167.98
N THR A 35 -79.02 -51.39 -168.56
CA THR A 35 -78.62 -52.80 -168.86
C THR A 35 -77.62 -52.89 -170.05
N VAL A 36 -77.10 -54.02 -170.60
CA VAL A 36 -77.65 -55.39 -170.86
C VAL A 36 -76.54 -56.43 -171.22
N GLN A 37 -76.95 -57.72 -171.28
CA GLN A 37 -76.55 -58.78 -172.26
C GLN A 37 -75.25 -59.64 -172.17
N GLU A 38 -75.49 -60.96 -172.13
CA GLU A 38 -75.15 -62.04 -173.11
C GLU A 38 -73.73 -62.29 -173.70
N ALA A 39 -73.60 -63.55 -174.18
CA ALA A 39 -72.55 -64.17 -175.03
C ALA A 39 -71.17 -64.40 -174.38
N GLN A 40 -70.60 -65.62 -174.34
CA GLN A 40 -70.30 -66.64 -175.37
C GLN A 40 -69.08 -66.36 -176.27
N GLN A 41 -68.29 -67.43 -176.44
CA GLN A 41 -67.16 -67.58 -177.39
C GLN A 41 -66.01 -66.57 -177.21
N ALA A 42 -65.13 -66.78 -176.24
CA ALA A 42 -64.01 -67.75 -176.35
C ALA A 42 -62.94 -67.36 -177.40
N THR A 43 -62.42 -66.15 -177.29
CA THR A 43 -61.00 -65.89 -177.58
C THR A 43 -60.14 -66.40 -176.40
N PRO A 44 -58.92 -66.91 -176.64
CA PRO A 44 -58.08 -67.47 -175.57
C PRO A 44 -57.53 -66.39 -174.64
N VAL A 45 -57.57 -66.65 -173.34
CA VAL A 45 -57.18 -65.70 -172.26
C VAL A 45 -55.66 -65.72 -172.04
N THR A 46 -55.04 -64.54 -171.87
CA THR A 46 -53.59 -64.40 -171.73
C THR A 46 -53.15 -64.04 -170.32
N GLN A 47 -51.90 -64.38 -169.99
CA GLN A 47 -51.33 -64.29 -168.64
C GLN A 47 -51.30 -62.85 -168.07
N GLU A 48 -51.19 -61.85 -168.94
CA GLU A 48 -51.16 -60.43 -168.57
C GLU A 48 -52.55 -59.90 -168.15
N GLN A 49 -53.64 -60.45 -168.70
CA GLN A 49 -55.01 -60.09 -168.32
C GLN A 49 -55.30 -60.52 -166.87
N LEU A 50 -54.76 -61.68 -166.46
CA LEU A 50 -54.84 -62.17 -165.08
C LEU A 50 -54.01 -61.30 -164.12
N ALA A 51 -52.86 -60.78 -164.55
CA ALA A 51 -52.05 -59.86 -163.75
C ALA A 51 -52.73 -58.49 -163.55
N SER A 52 -53.37 -57.95 -164.59
CA SER A 52 -54.11 -56.68 -164.49
C SER A 52 -55.23 -56.75 -163.45
N ALA A 53 -56.05 -57.81 -163.49
CA ALA A 53 -57.15 -57.98 -162.54
C ALA A 53 -56.68 -58.20 -161.09
N LYS A 54 -55.43 -58.65 -160.86
CA LYS A 54 -54.85 -58.75 -159.52
C LYS A 54 -54.55 -57.38 -158.91
N SER A 55 -54.11 -56.41 -159.72
CA SER A 55 -53.75 -55.07 -159.26
C SER A 55 -54.95 -54.26 -158.79
N ASP A 56 -56.10 -54.38 -159.49
CA ASP A 56 -57.35 -53.71 -159.10
C ASP A 56 -57.80 -54.08 -157.68
N VAL A 57 -57.61 -55.35 -157.28
CA VAL A 57 -57.91 -55.85 -155.94
C VAL A 57 -57.02 -55.20 -154.88
N ASP A 58 -55.72 -55.07 -155.16
CA ASP A 58 -54.77 -54.52 -154.20
C ASP A 58 -55.03 -53.01 -153.97
N THR A 59 -55.36 -52.25 -155.02
CA THR A 59 -55.76 -50.84 -154.89
C THR A 59 -57.06 -50.66 -154.11
N ALA A 60 -58.08 -51.51 -154.32
CA ALA A 60 -59.32 -51.45 -153.56
C ALA A 60 -59.10 -51.78 -152.06
N THR A 61 -58.21 -52.73 -151.77
CA THR A 61 -57.81 -53.11 -150.40
C THR A 61 -57.15 -51.96 -149.63
N GLU A 62 -56.32 -51.17 -150.31
CA GLU A 62 -55.64 -50.01 -149.69
C GLU A 62 -56.61 -48.86 -149.37
N ALA A 63 -57.68 -48.69 -150.17
CA ALA A 63 -58.73 -47.70 -149.91
C ALA A 63 -59.54 -48.00 -148.63
N VAL A 64 -59.99 -49.26 -148.47
CA VAL A 64 -60.69 -49.74 -147.25
C VAL A 64 -59.87 -49.47 -145.99
N THR A 65 -58.58 -49.81 -146.04
CA THR A 65 -57.65 -49.68 -144.90
C THR A 65 -57.54 -48.23 -144.42
N ASN A 66 -57.55 -47.26 -145.34
CA ASN A 66 -57.50 -45.83 -144.99
C ASN A 66 -58.82 -45.32 -144.39
N ALA A 67 -59.98 -45.79 -144.87
CA ALA A 67 -61.27 -45.41 -144.30
C ALA A 67 -61.47 -45.93 -142.86
N GLN A 68 -61.00 -47.14 -142.56
CA GLN A 68 -61.00 -47.71 -141.19
C GLN A 68 -60.21 -46.82 -140.20
N ALA A 69 -59.11 -46.20 -140.63
CA ALA A 69 -58.31 -45.32 -139.78
C ALA A 69 -59.01 -44.00 -139.40
N GLU A 70 -59.86 -43.45 -140.28
CA GLU A 70 -60.62 -42.21 -140.00
C GLU A 70 -61.83 -42.44 -139.10
N VAL A 71 -62.48 -43.61 -139.18
CA VAL A 71 -63.55 -44.02 -138.24
C VAL A 71 -63.02 -44.03 -136.80
N VAL A 72 -61.85 -44.63 -136.57
CA VAL A 72 -61.23 -44.72 -135.24
C VAL A 72 -60.96 -43.34 -134.63
N LYS A 73 -60.47 -42.38 -135.42
CA LYS A 73 -60.25 -40.99 -134.95
C LYS A 73 -61.56 -40.31 -134.53
N ALA A 74 -62.63 -40.47 -135.30
CA ALA A 74 -63.93 -39.89 -134.95
C ALA A 74 -64.48 -40.49 -133.64
N GLN A 75 -64.23 -41.79 -133.39
CA GLN A 75 -64.64 -42.48 -132.17
C GLN A 75 -63.94 -41.94 -130.90
N GLU A 76 -62.66 -41.55 -130.99
CA GLU A 76 -61.92 -40.94 -129.89
C GLU A 76 -62.48 -39.56 -129.49
N VAL A 77 -62.84 -38.72 -130.47
CA VAL A 77 -63.38 -37.38 -130.24
C VAL A 77 -64.72 -37.43 -129.49
N VAL A 78 -65.61 -38.36 -129.87
CA VAL A 78 -66.87 -38.64 -129.15
C VAL A 78 -66.61 -38.99 -127.69
N THR A 79 -65.60 -39.83 -127.44
CA THR A 79 -65.24 -40.31 -126.10
C THR A 79 -64.74 -39.15 -125.21
N GLN A 80 -63.90 -38.27 -125.75
CA GLN A 80 -63.38 -37.11 -125.03
C GLN A 80 -64.49 -36.12 -124.64
N LYS A 81 -65.46 -35.88 -125.53
CA LYS A 81 -66.58 -34.96 -125.23
C LYS A 81 -67.64 -35.52 -124.30
N GLN A 82 -67.68 -36.84 -124.07
CA GLN A 82 -68.53 -37.42 -123.03
C GLN A 82 -68.03 -37.04 -121.62
N ALA A 83 -66.71 -37.12 -121.39
CA ALA A 83 -66.10 -36.82 -120.09
C ALA A 83 -66.25 -35.34 -119.67
N GLU A 84 -66.30 -34.40 -120.62
CA GLU A 84 -66.53 -32.97 -120.34
C GLU A 84 -67.94 -32.69 -119.79
N VAL A 85 -68.95 -33.47 -120.21
CA VAL A 85 -70.31 -33.37 -119.68
C VAL A 85 -70.37 -33.84 -118.24
N ASP A 86 -69.82 -35.03 -117.96
CA ASP A 86 -69.90 -35.68 -116.65
C ASP A 86 -69.25 -34.83 -115.55
N SER A 87 -68.12 -34.17 -115.87
CA SER A 87 -67.45 -33.24 -114.94
C SER A 87 -68.30 -32.00 -114.64
N ALA A 88 -68.91 -31.38 -115.66
CA ALA A 88 -69.76 -30.21 -115.47
C ALA A 88 -71.04 -30.52 -114.68
N GLN A 89 -71.47 -31.78 -114.68
CA GLN A 89 -72.64 -32.26 -113.95
C GLN A 89 -72.36 -32.42 -112.44
N SER A 90 -71.12 -32.73 -112.06
CA SER A 90 -70.69 -32.79 -110.64
C SER A 90 -70.63 -31.41 -109.98
N ASP A 91 -70.17 -30.37 -110.70
CA ASP A 91 -70.03 -29.01 -110.16
C ASP A 91 -71.38 -28.41 -109.73
N VAL A 92 -72.45 -28.69 -110.49
CA VAL A 92 -73.82 -28.23 -110.17
C VAL A 92 -74.29 -28.79 -108.83
N ALA A 93 -74.14 -30.11 -108.60
CA ALA A 93 -74.62 -30.78 -107.39
C ALA A 93 -73.95 -30.24 -106.11
N ILE A 94 -72.68 -29.84 -106.18
CA ILE A 94 -71.94 -29.26 -105.04
C ILE A 94 -72.45 -27.84 -104.73
N ALA A 95 -72.80 -27.05 -105.74
CA ALA A 95 -73.35 -25.71 -105.55
C ALA A 95 -74.76 -25.75 -104.94
N GLU A 96 -75.62 -26.68 -105.38
CA GLU A 96 -76.97 -26.89 -104.83
C GLU A 96 -76.93 -27.27 -103.34
N GLU A 97 -75.99 -28.14 -102.94
CA GLU A 97 -75.86 -28.57 -101.54
C GLU A 97 -75.49 -27.40 -100.60
N ASN A 98 -74.82 -26.35 -101.09
CA ASN A 98 -74.42 -25.19 -100.29
C ASN A 98 -75.47 -24.07 -100.26
N VAL A 99 -76.22 -23.84 -101.33
CA VAL A 99 -77.41 -22.95 -101.29
C VAL A 99 -78.41 -23.43 -100.24
N ALA A 100 -78.62 -24.75 -100.13
CA ALA A 100 -79.48 -25.39 -99.13
C ALA A 100 -79.02 -25.23 -97.65
N LYS A 101 -77.94 -24.49 -97.37
CA LYS A 101 -77.48 -24.17 -96.01
C LYS A 101 -77.59 -22.68 -95.65
N ALA A 102 -77.83 -21.80 -96.62
CA ALA A 102 -77.89 -20.35 -96.44
C ALA A 102 -79.30 -19.89 -96.02
N THR A 103 -79.79 -20.36 -94.86
CA THR A 103 -81.13 -19.96 -94.36
C THR A 103 -81.09 -18.66 -93.54
N PRO A 104 -82.20 -17.91 -93.44
CA PRO A 104 -82.26 -16.68 -92.63
C PRO A 104 -81.90 -16.89 -91.16
N GLU A 105 -82.25 -18.05 -90.58
CA GLU A 105 -81.97 -18.39 -89.18
C GLU A 105 -80.47 -18.61 -88.95
N ALA A 106 -79.77 -19.24 -89.90
CA ALA A 106 -78.32 -19.44 -89.83
C ALA A 106 -77.56 -18.10 -89.88
N ILE A 107 -78.01 -17.17 -90.72
CA ILE A 107 -77.47 -15.81 -90.81
C ILE A 107 -77.73 -15.04 -89.49
N GLN A 108 -78.95 -15.10 -88.96
CA GLN A 108 -79.31 -14.40 -87.73
C GLN A 108 -78.59 -14.95 -86.49
N GLN A 109 -78.33 -16.26 -86.41
CA GLN A 109 -77.54 -16.84 -85.32
C GLN A 109 -76.07 -16.36 -85.35
N ALA A 110 -75.45 -16.29 -86.54
CA ALA A 110 -74.10 -15.77 -86.69
C ALA A 110 -74.00 -14.27 -86.33
N GLU A 111 -74.98 -13.45 -86.72
CA GLU A 111 -75.07 -12.05 -86.32
C GLU A 111 -75.22 -11.89 -84.79
N LYS A 112 -76.00 -12.75 -84.15
CA LYS A 112 -76.24 -12.71 -82.69
C LYS A 112 -75.03 -13.15 -81.86
N ALA A 113 -74.22 -14.08 -82.36
CA ALA A 113 -72.96 -14.48 -81.72
C ALA A 113 -71.97 -13.30 -81.68
N ILE A 114 -71.80 -12.61 -82.81
CA ILE A 114 -70.92 -11.43 -82.95
C ILE A 114 -71.28 -10.33 -81.93
N THR A 115 -72.58 -10.12 -81.65
CA THR A 115 -73.01 -9.18 -80.59
C THR A 115 -72.57 -9.65 -79.20
N ALA A 116 -72.85 -10.91 -78.83
CA ALA A 116 -72.51 -11.43 -77.50
C ALA A 116 -70.99 -11.38 -77.23
N THR A 117 -70.17 -11.77 -78.20
CA THR A 117 -68.71 -11.68 -78.11
C THR A 117 -68.22 -10.22 -78.00
N THR A 118 -68.93 -9.27 -78.60
CA THR A 118 -68.62 -7.83 -78.48
C THR A 118 -68.95 -7.29 -77.08
N ASP A 119 -70.10 -7.68 -76.50
CA ASP A 119 -70.50 -7.26 -75.16
C ASP A 119 -69.58 -7.82 -74.06
N GLU A 120 -69.06 -9.05 -74.24
CA GLU A 120 -68.08 -9.63 -73.32
C GLU A 120 -66.71 -8.92 -73.41
N ILE A 121 -66.28 -8.46 -74.59
CA ILE A 121 -65.07 -7.64 -74.75
C ILE A 121 -65.21 -6.30 -73.99
N ALA A 122 -66.36 -5.64 -74.09
CA ALA A 122 -66.62 -4.40 -73.35
C ALA A 122 -66.57 -4.65 -71.82
N THR A 123 -67.21 -5.73 -71.36
CA THR A 123 -67.21 -6.14 -69.95
C THR A 123 -65.80 -6.44 -69.42
N ASN A 124 -65.00 -7.18 -70.20
CA ASN A 124 -63.62 -7.50 -69.83
C ASN A 124 -62.70 -6.26 -69.84
N SER A 125 -63.00 -5.27 -70.70
CA SER A 125 -62.25 -4.01 -70.76
C SER A 125 -62.44 -3.16 -69.51
N GLN A 126 -63.65 -3.13 -68.93
CA GLN A 126 -63.90 -2.47 -67.64
C GLN A 126 -63.13 -3.18 -66.51
N ALA A 127 -63.19 -4.51 -66.44
CA ALA A 127 -62.50 -5.29 -65.42
C ALA A 127 -60.97 -5.05 -65.40
N ILE A 128 -60.35 -4.86 -66.58
CA ILE A 128 -58.92 -4.48 -66.67
C ILE A 128 -58.65 -3.10 -66.05
N SER A 129 -59.58 -2.15 -66.18
CA SER A 129 -59.46 -0.82 -65.57
C SER A 129 -59.50 -0.91 -64.04
N ASP A 130 -60.52 -1.60 -63.51
CA ASP A 130 -60.75 -1.75 -62.07
C ASP A 130 -59.57 -2.50 -61.38
N ALA A 131 -59.02 -3.52 -62.07
CA ALA A 131 -57.83 -4.24 -61.62
C ALA A 131 -56.57 -3.36 -61.59
N LYS A 132 -56.38 -2.46 -62.57
CA LYS A 132 -55.23 -1.54 -62.60
C LYS A 132 -55.32 -0.43 -61.55
N GLU A 133 -56.52 0.05 -61.22
CA GLU A 133 -56.73 0.95 -60.09
C GLU A 133 -56.44 0.25 -58.74
N THR A 134 -56.80 -1.04 -58.64
CA THR A 134 -56.45 -1.88 -57.48
C THR A 134 -54.94 -2.09 -57.35
N GLU A 135 -54.23 -2.40 -58.45
CA GLU A 135 -52.77 -2.52 -58.49
C GLU A 135 -52.05 -1.22 -58.08
N ALA A 136 -52.50 -0.08 -58.61
CA ALA A 136 -51.96 1.24 -58.26
C ALA A 136 -52.14 1.54 -56.76
N THR A 137 -53.33 1.26 -56.21
CA THR A 137 -53.65 1.46 -54.79
C THR A 137 -52.77 0.58 -53.87
N ALA A 138 -52.56 -0.68 -54.24
CA ALA A 138 -51.69 -1.60 -53.49
C ALA A 138 -50.21 -1.14 -53.52
N LYS A 139 -49.75 -0.59 -54.65
CA LYS A 139 -48.40 -0.03 -54.80
C LYS A 139 -48.15 1.18 -53.89
N GLU A 140 -49.11 2.08 -53.77
CA GLU A 140 -49.02 3.23 -52.85
C GLU A 140 -49.04 2.79 -51.39
N ALA A 141 -49.85 1.79 -51.03
CA ALA A 141 -49.90 1.22 -49.68
C ALA A 141 -48.54 0.62 -49.26
N VAL A 142 -47.86 -0.11 -50.15
CA VAL A 142 -46.49 -0.60 -49.90
C VAL A 142 -45.53 0.56 -49.66
N ALA A 143 -45.51 1.58 -50.53
CA ALA A 143 -44.61 2.72 -50.40
C ALA A 143 -44.87 3.58 -49.15
N ALA A 144 -46.11 3.63 -48.66
CA ALA A 144 -46.46 4.25 -47.39
C ALA A 144 -45.93 3.42 -46.19
N GLN A 145 -46.08 2.10 -46.23
CA GLN A 145 -45.65 1.22 -45.15
C GLN A 145 -44.12 1.13 -45.02
N GLU A 146 -43.35 1.23 -46.12
CA GLU A 146 -41.89 1.31 -46.05
C GLU A 146 -41.40 2.55 -45.26
N ARG A 147 -42.12 3.67 -45.35
CA ARG A 147 -41.84 4.86 -44.54
C ARG A 147 -42.16 4.64 -43.06
N ALA A 148 -43.21 3.89 -42.74
CA ALA A 148 -43.57 3.54 -41.37
C ALA A 148 -42.52 2.63 -40.70
N VAL A 149 -42.00 1.62 -41.43
CA VAL A 149 -40.90 0.76 -40.98
C VAL A 149 -39.65 1.58 -40.65
N ASN A 150 -39.23 2.49 -41.54
CA ASN A 150 -38.08 3.35 -41.31
C ASN A 150 -38.27 4.27 -40.09
N GLN A 151 -39.47 4.85 -39.92
CA GLN A 151 -39.78 5.66 -38.72
C GLN A 151 -39.78 4.86 -37.41
N ALA A 152 -40.13 3.57 -37.45
CA ALA A 152 -40.04 2.69 -36.29
C ALA A 152 -38.59 2.30 -35.98
N GLN A 153 -37.76 2.04 -37.00
CA GLN A 153 -36.32 1.79 -36.83
C GLN A 153 -35.61 2.99 -36.17
N ASP A 154 -35.97 4.20 -36.59
CA ASP A 154 -35.51 5.47 -36.02
C ASP A 154 -35.83 5.61 -34.52
N ARG A 155 -36.92 5.00 -34.05
CA ARG A 155 -37.31 4.98 -32.62
C ARG A 155 -36.51 3.96 -31.83
N VAL A 156 -36.23 2.78 -32.39
CA VAL A 156 -35.35 1.77 -31.78
C VAL A 156 -33.95 2.36 -31.55
N SER A 157 -33.35 2.97 -32.59
CA SER A 157 -32.04 3.61 -32.48
C SER A 157 -31.98 4.68 -31.39
N LYS A 158 -33.01 5.54 -31.30
CA LYS A 158 -33.09 6.61 -30.27
C LYS A 158 -33.30 6.05 -28.86
N ALA A 159 -34.03 4.94 -28.72
CA ALA A 159 -34.22 4.27 -27.44
C ALA A 159 -32.92 3.59 -26.97
N GLN A 160 -32.15 2.97 -27.87
CA GLN A 160 -30.84 2.39 -27.55
C GLN A 160 -29.89 3.46 -26.99
N THR A 161 -29.73 4.60 -27.67
CA THR A 161 -28.88 5.70 -27.18
C THR A 161 -29.34 6.23 -25.80
N ALA A 162 -30.63 6.16 -25.48
CA ALA A 162 -31.15 6.52 -24.17
C ALA A 162 -30.83 5.49 -23.08
N VAL A 163 -30.80 4.19 -23.41
CA VAL A 163 -30.29 3.11 -22.53
C VAL A 163 -28.80 3.30 -22.28
N ASP A 164 -28.01 3.49 -23.34
CA ASP A 164 -26.55 3.68 -23.25
C ASP A 164 -26.19 4.87 -22.32
N SER A 165 -26.88 6.00 -22.51
CA SER A 165 -26.71 7.20 -21.67
C SER A 165 -27.13 7.00 -20.21
N ALA A 166 -28.13 6.15 -19.96
CA ALA A 166 -28.55 5.80 -18.61
C ALA A 166 -27.57 4.83 -17.93
N GLN A 167 -26.93 3.93 -18.68
CA GLN A 167 -25.87 3.06 -18.18
C GLN A 167 -24.63 3.88 -17.78
N GLU A 168 -24.17 4.82 -18.63
CA GLU A 168 -23.08 5.75 -18.25
C GLU A 168 -23.40 6.54 -16.96
N SER A 169 -24.68 6.91 -16.77
CA SER A 169 -25.14 7.61 -15.56
C SER A 169 -25.09 6.72 -14.30
N VAL A 170 -25.37 5.43 -14.43
CA VAL A 170 -25.20 4.43 -13.34
C VAL A 170 -23.71 4.24 -13.02
N ASP A 171 -22.87 4.08 -14.03
CA ASP A 171 -21.43 3.83 -13.86
C ASP A 171 -20.72 5.03 -13.23
N GLN A 172 -21.08 6.26 -13.64
CA GLN A 172 -20.61 7.48 -12.99
C GLN A 172 -21.08 7.58 -11.53
N ALA A 173 -22.35 7.29 -11.24
CA ALA A 173 -22.87 7.31 -9.87
C ALA A 173 -22.17 6.29 -8.96
N GLN A 174 -21.84 5.10 -9.49
CA GLN A 174 -21.08 4.06 -8.80
C GLN A 174 -19.64 4.51 -8.53
N ALA A 175 -18.92 5.01 -9.54
CA ALA A 175 -17.56 5.53 -9.37
C ALA A 175 -17.48 6.71 -8.38
N ILE A 176 -18.50 7.58 -8.37
CA ILE A 176 -18.63 8.70 -7.43
C ILE A 176 -18.90 8.21 -5.98
N LEU A 177 -19.51 7.04 -5.80
CA LEU A 177 -19.71 6.39 -4.49
C LEU A 177 -18.42 5.71 -4.00
N ASP A 178 -17.74 4.96 -4.86
CA ASP A 178 -16.52 4.21 -4.51
C ASP A 178 -15.32 5.14 -4.26
N GLY A 179 -15.26 6.28 -4.97
CA GLY A 179 -14.26 7.33 -4.77
C GLY A 179 -14.34 8.12 -3.46
N THR A 180 -15.19 7.72 -2.50
CA THR A 180 -15.37 8.43 -1.21
C THR A 180 -14.21 8.30 -0.22
N ASN A 181 -13.26 7.38 -0.44
CA ASN A 181 -12.06 7.18 0.38
C ASN A 181 -12.36 7.07 1.90
N ALA A 182 -13.48 6.42 2.25
CA ALA A 182 -14.06 6.50 3.59
C ALA A 182 -13.13 6.01 4.71
N GLN A 183 -12.31 4.99 4.44
CA GLN A 183 -11.37 4.40 5.40
C GLN A 183 -10.40 5.45 5.98
N ALA A 184 -9.85 6.33 5.15
CA ALA A 184 -8.89 7.34 5.60
C ALA A 184 -9.49 8.36 6.60
N VAL A 185 -10.81 8.58 6.54
CA VAL A 185 -11.53 9.46 7.49
C VAL A 185 -11.80 8.73 8.81
N TYR A 186 -12.18 7.46 8.76
CA TYR A 186 -12.34 6.62 9.96
C TYR A 186 -11.00 6.39 10.68
N ASP A 187 -9.94 6.02 9.96
CA ASP A 187 -8.58 5.84 10.50
C ASP A 187 -8.09 7.13 11.18
N LYS A 188 -8.39 8.29 10.58
CA LYS A 188 -8.03 9.59 11.15
C LYS A 188 -8.75 9.87 12.47
N ALA A 189 -10.05 9.56 12.56
CA ALA A 189 -10.85 9.74 13.77
C ALA A 189 -10.43 8.77 14.89
N GLU A 190 -10.10 7.52 14.57
CA GLU A 190 -9.56 6.57 15.56
C GLU A 190 -8.17 7.01 16.05
N SER A 191 -7.32 7.51 15.15
CA SER A 191 -6.00 8.04 15.48
C SER A 191 -6.06 9.28 16.38
N THR A 192 -7.00 10.20 16.15
CA THR A 192 -7.17 11.38 17.03
C THR A 192 -7.73 10.99 18.39
N GLN A 193 -8.66 10.04 18.46
CA GLN A 193 -9.19 9.55 19.74
C GLN A 193 -8.09 8.91 20.60
N LYS A 194 -7.25 8.06 19.99
CA LYS A 194 -6.08 7.46 20.65
C LYS A 194 -5.09 8.52 21.16
N GLN A 195 -4.94 9.64 20.46
CA GLN A 195 -4.09 10.75 20.91
C GLN A 195 -4.70 11.47 22.13
N VAL A 196 -6.01 11.75 22.13
CA VAL A 196 -6.71 12.33 23.29
C VAL A 196 -6.53 11.49 24.54
N ASP A 197 -6.68 10.17 24.44
CA ASP A 197 -6.56 9.27 25.59
C ASP A 197 -5.09 9.10 26.06
N ALA A 198 -4.12 9.23 25.16
CA ALA A 198 -2.71 9.32 25.53
C ALA A 198 -2.40 10.64 26.29
N ASP A 199 -2.87 11.79 25.80
CA ASP A 199 -2.65 13.09 26.43
C ASP A 199 -3.33 13.20 27.80
N ARG A 200 -4.49 12.57 28.00
CA ARG A 200 -5.14 12.43 29.32
C ARG A 200 -4.23 11.77 30.36
N GLU A 201 -3.55 10.68 30.00
CA GLU A 201 -2.60 10.02 30.91
C GLU A 201 -1.29 10.83 31.09
N VAL A 202 -0.93 11.71 30.15
CA VAL A 202 0.16 12.68 30.35
C VAL A 202 -0.24 13.75 31.36
N VAL A 203 -1.43 14.36 31.23
CA VAL A 203 -1.98 15.33 32.21
C VAL A 203 -2.03 14.73 33.61
N LYS A 204 -2.56 13.52 33.76
CA LYS A 204 -2.65 12.79 35.03
C LYS A 204 -1.28 12.53 35.69
N LYS A 205 -0.25 12.23 34.89
CA LYS A 205 1.14 12.10 35.37
C LYS A 205 1.73 13.47 35.77
N ALA A 206 1.42 14.54 35.05
CA ALA A 206 1.85 15.89 35.40
C ALA A 206 1.18 16.39 36.69
N GLN A 207 -0.10 16.10 36.90
CA GLN A 207 -0.81 16.37 38.17
C GLN A 207 -0.14 15.65 39.36
N ALA A 208 0.14 14.35 39.23
CA ALA A 208 0.85 13.61 40.28
C ALA A 208 2.27 14.16 40.54
N THR A 209 2.95 14.62 39.48
CA THR A 209 4.27 15.28 39.58
C THR A 209 4.18 16.62 40.33
N LEU A 210 3.12 17.41 40.08
CA LEU A 210 2.88 18.67 40.78
C LEU A 210 2.62 18.44 42.28
N THR A 211 1.79 17.45 42.65
CA THR A 211 1.57 17.11 44.06
C THR A 211 2.85 16.62 44.75
N ALA A 212 3.69 15.86 44.05
CA ALA A 212 5.00 15.44 44.57
C ALA A 212 5.96 16.63 44.76
N ALA A 213 5.99 17.58 43.81
CA ALA A 213 6.79 18.80 43.90
C ALA A 213 6.35 19.70 45.06
N GLN A 214 5.04 19.90 45.24
CA GLN A 214 4.47 20.65 46.37
C GLN A 214 4.85 20.01 47.72
N ALA A 215 4.80 18.68 47.82
CA ALA A 215 5.21 17.96 49.02
C ALA A 215 6.74 18.02 49.26
N ALA A 216 7.56 18.09 48.21
CA ALA A 216 9.00 18.31 48.31
C ALA A 216 9.34 19.73 48.77
N ASP A 217 8.68 20.75 48.22
CA ASP A 217 8.89 22.15 48.59
C ASP A 217 8.40 22.44 50.03
N ALA A 218 7.32 21.80 50.48
CA ALA A 218 6.88 21.85 51.87
C ALA A 218 7.90 21.23 52.85
N LYS A 219 8.51 20.09 52.49
CA LYS A 219 9.60 19.48 53.27
C LYS A 219 10.86 20.36 53.27
N ARG A 220 11.16 21.02 52.15
CA ARG A 220 12.26 21.99 52.03
C ARG A 220 12.05 23.16 52.98
N ALA A 221 10.85 23.73 53.05
CA ALA A 221 10.53 24.80 54.01
C ALA A 221 10.75 24.33 55.46
N GLN A 222 10.19 23.18 55.84
CA GLN A 222 10.38 22.61 57.19
C GLN A 222 11.87 22.35 57.53
N ALA A 223 12.68 21.93 56.56
CA ALA A 223 14.12 21.74 56.75
C ALA A 223 14.88 23.06 56.92
N ILE A 224 14.44 24.14 56.27
CA ILE A 224 14.99 25.49 56.46
C ILE A 224 14.63 25.99 57.86
N ASP A 225 13.35 25.98 58.25
CA ASP A 225 12.89 26.45 59.57
C ASP A 225 13.62 25.72 60.72
N ALA A 226 13.79 24.40 60.59
CA ALA A 226 14.53 23.58 61.56
C ALA A 226 16.01 23.96 61.63
N ALA A 227 16.66 24.25 60.49
CA ALA A 227 18.06 24.64 60.43
C ALA A 227 18.30 26.09 60.93
N GLU A 228 17.38 27.03 60.67
CA GLU A 228 17.44 28.39 61.23
C GLU A 228 17.29 28.37 62.77
N LYS A 229 16.37 27.55 63.28
CA LYS A 229 16.23 27.33 64.72
C LYS A 229 17.48 26.67 65.32
N ALA A 230 18.07 25.69 64.63
CA ALA A 230 19.32 25.06 65.07
C ALA A 230 20.49 26.06 65.10
N GLN A 231 20.66 26.90 64.08
CA GLN A 231 21.67 27.95 64.05
C GLN A 231 21.48 28.95 65.20
N THR A 232 20.25 29.41 65.44
CA THR A 232 19.93 30.33 66.55
C THR A 232 20.26 29.71 67.90
N THR A 233 19.97 28.42 68.08
CA THR A 233 20.25 27.68 69.31
C THR A 233 21.77 27.51 69.52
N ALA A 234 22.52 27.17 68.48
CA ALA A 234 23.97 27.00 68.54
C ALA A 234 24.72 28.32 68.80
N GLN A 235 24.23 29.44 68.24
CA GLN A 235 24.76 30.77 68.54
C GLN A 235 24.60 31.11 70.01
N ALA A 236 23.40 30.92 70.58
CA ALA A 236 23.15 31.21 71.99
C ALA A 236 23.98 30.33 72.95
N ASP A 237 24.27 29.07 72.59
CA ASP A 237 25.18 28.24 73.38
C ASP A 237 26.64 28.71 73.28
N LEU A 238 27.11 29.08 72.08
CA LEU A 238 28.43 29.67 71.88
C LEU A 238 28.61 30.96 72.69
N ASP A 239 27.65 31.89 72.62
CA ASP A 239 27.67 33.14 73.39
C ASP A 239 27.76 32.85 74.90
N THR A 240 27.02 31.84 75.37
CA THR A 240 27.06 31.36 76.76
C THR A 240 28.42 30.75 77.13
N LYS A 241 29.06 29.99 76.22
CA LYS A 241 30.41 29.43 76.46
C LYS A 241 31.49 30.52 76.49
N VAL A 242 31.36 31.55 75.64
CA VAL A 242 32.31 32.67 75.58
C VAL A 242 32.25 33.50 76.87
N GLU A 243 31.06 33.77 77.40
CA GLU A 243 30.91 34.43 78.70
C GLU A 243 31.48 33.58 79.85
N ALA A 244 31.19 32.28 79.88
CA ALA A 244 31.79 31.37 80.87
C ALA A 244 33.34 31.33 80.77
N LEU A 245 33.90 31.35 79.55
CA LEU A 245 35.34 31.44 79.31
C LEU A 245 35.93 32.78 79.80
N SER A 246 35.20 33.88 79.69
CA SER A 246 35.60 35.19 80.24
C SER A 246 35.77 35.10 81.76
N GLN A 247 34.77 34.57 82.46
CA GLN A 247 34.76 34.46 83.92
C GLN A 247 35.90 33.58 84.46
N VAL A 248 36.17 32.41 83.85
CA VAL A 248 37.29 31.55 84.29
C VAL A 248 38.67 32.11 83.90
N ASN A 249 38.78 32.93 82.84
CA ASN A 249 40.03 33.64 82.53
C ASN A 249 40.38 34.66 83.62
N THR A 250 39.40 35.45 84.06
CA THR A 250 39.55 36.36 85.21
C THR A 250 39.99 35.57 86.44
N LYS A 251 39.30 34.46 86.76
CA LYS A 251 39.64 33.68 87.95
C LYS A 251 41.04 33.05 87.91
N ALA A 252 41.43 32.52 86.76
CA ALA A 252 42.78 31.97 86.52
C ALA A 252 43.89 33.04 86.61
N THR A 253 43.55 34.32 86.39
CA THR A 253 44.48 35.45 86.55
C THR A 253 44.62 35.85 88.02
N GLU A 254 43.50 35.91 88.76
CA GLU A 254 43.49 36.13 90.21
C GLU A 254 44.32 35.08 90.96
N THR A 255 44.14 33.79 90.63
CA THR A 255 44.86 32.70 91.30
C THR A 255 46.35 32.68 90.97
N ALA A 256 46.74 33.06 89.75
CA ALA A 256 48.14 33.18 89.37
C ALA A 256 48.85 34.31 90.14
N ASN A 257 48.22 35.48 90.26
CA ASN A 257 48.73 36.59 91.06
C ASN A 257 48.80 36.25 92.56
N THR A 258 47.79 35.53 93.06
CA THR A 258 47.77 35.03 94.45
C THR A 258 48.91 34.06 94.73
N LEU A 259 49.15 33.11 93.80
CA LEU A 259 50.26 32.16 93.90
C LEU A 259 51.62 32.86 93.92
N LEU A 260 51.85 33.87 93.07
CA LEU A 260 53.09 34.65 93.06
C LEU A 260 53.33 35.33 94.43
N SER A 261 52.32 36.00 94.97
CA SER A 261 52.41 36.66 96.28
C SER A 261 52.67 35.67 97.44
N LYS A 262 52.08 34.47 97.40
CA LYS A 262 52.37 33.42 98.39
C LYS A 262 53.76 32.79 98.22
N GLN A 263 54.28 32.71 96.99
CA GLN A 263 55.66 32.28 96.75
C GLN A 263 56.68 33.27 97.33
N GLU A 264 56.44 34.58 97.18
CA GLU A 264 57.26 35.63 97.79
C GLU A 264 57.21 35.58 99.33
N ALA A 265 56.01 35.47 99.90
CA ALA A 265 55.81 35.36 101.35
C ALA A 265 56.49 34.12 101.95
N PHE A 266 56.35 32.96 101.29
CA PHE A 266 57.05 31.73 101.68
C PHE A 266 58.57 31.88 101.60
N THR A 267 59.09 32.45 100.50
CA THR A 267 60.54 32.69 100.34
C THR A 267 61.09 33.58 101.46
N LYS A 268 60.32 34.59 101.91
CA LYS A 268 60.70 35.40 103.08
C LYS A 268 60.74 34.54 104.35
N ALA A 269 59.68 33.80 104.65
CA ALA A 269 59.59 33.01 105.88
C ALA A 269 60.61 31.85 105.93
N GLU A 270 60.98 31.28 104.78
CA GLU A 270 62.03 30.27 104.64
C GLU A 270 63.42 30.85 104.96
N ASN A 271 63.76 32.02 104.39
CA ASN A 271 65.00 32.74 104.73
C ASN A 271 65.11 33.04 106.24
N ASP A 272 64.01 33.48 106.87
CA ASP A 272 64.00 33.78 108.31
C ASP A 272 64.14 32.50 109.17
N TYR A 273 63.57 31.37 108.72
CA TYR A 273 63.62 30.08 109.40
C TYR A 273 64.98 29.37 109.28
N GLU A 274 65.58 29.34 108.09
CA GLU A 274 66.92 28.76 107.91
C GLU A 274 67.99 29.54 108.69
N ALA A 275 67.80 30.85 108.86
CA ALA A 275 68.68 31.74 109.59
C ALA A 275 68.49 31.74 111.13
N ILE A 276 67.68 30.84 111.69
CA ILE A 276 67.58 30.68 113.16
C ILE A 276 68.95 30.31 113.74
N ASN A 277 69.57 31.25 114.44
CA ASN A 277 70.90 31.11 115.04
C ASN A 277 70.79 30.46 116.42
N THR A 278 71.70 29.52 116.71
CA THR A 278 71.66 28.72 117.94
C THR A 278 73.02 28.66 118.63
N ILE A 279 73.03 28.67 119.97
CA ILE A 279 74.21 28.39 120.79
C ILE A 279 73.87 27.24 121.75
N THR A 280 74.75 26.23 121.80
CA THR A 280 74.57 25.01 122.57
C THR A 280 75.74 24.76 123.51
N LEU A 281 75.44 24.48 124.77
CA LEU A 281 76.43 24.15 125.80
C LEU A 281 76.45 22.62 126.00
N SER A 282 77.62 22.05 126.28
CA SER A 282 77.72 20.64 126.70
C SER A 282 77.47 20.49 128.20
N ASP A 283 77.03 19.30 128.64
CA ASP A 283 76.79 19.02 130.06
C ASP A 283 78.05 19.28 130.92
N ASP A 284 79.23 18.92 130.41
CA ASP A 284 80.50 19.19 131.07
C ASP A 284 80.84 20.70 131.09
N TYR A 285 80.51 21.47 130.05
CA TYR A 285 80.66 22.93 130.06
C TYR A 285 79.75 23.56 131.14
N VAL A 286 78.46 23.20 131.16
CA VAL A 286 77.48 23.67 132.17
C VAL A 286 77.95 23.33 133.59
N LYS A 287 78.45 22.12 133.79
CA LYS A 287 79.00 21.62 135.05
C LYS A 287 80.26 22.38 135.49
N TYR A 288 81.27 22.53 134.64
CA TYR A 288 82.51 23.22 135.02
C TYR A 288 82.31 24.73 135.17
N MET A 289 81.40 25.34 134.39
CA MET A 289 80.97 26.72 134.59
C MET A 289 80.41 26.95 136.00
N LYS A 290 79.47 26.10 136.45
CA LYS A 290 78.93 26.17 137.81
C LYS A 290 80.00 25.92 138.87
N ILE A 291 80.85 24.90 138.72
CA ILE A 291 81.90 24.62 139.70
C ILE A 291 82.90 25.78 139.80
N ALA A 292 83.26 26.43 138.69
CA ALA A 292 84.21 27.54 138.68
C ALA A 292 83.61 28.86 139.22
N TYR A 293 82.36 29.18 138.89
CA TYR A 293 81.81 30.54 139.08
C TYR A 293 80.54 30.64 139.94
N GLU A 294 79.80 29.57 140.17
CA GLU A 294 78.55 29.65 140.94
C GLU A 294 78.79 30.25 142.33
N ALA A 295 78.08 31.34 142.62
CA ALA A 295 78.23 32.09 143.84
C ALA A 295 77.98 31.22 145.09
N GLY A 296 78.80 31.44 146.12
CA GLY A 296 78.63 30.81 147.42
C GLY A 296 77.81 31.68 148.38
N SER A 297 78.06 31.51 149.67
CA SER A 297 77.30 32.17 150.74
C SER A 297 78.16 33.16 151.54
N TRP A 298 77.49 34.10 152.21
CA TRP A 298 78.11 34.89 153.25
C TRP A 298 78.36 34.01 154.48
N ASP A 299 79.63 33.77 154.80
CA ASP A 299 80.01 33.08 156.03
C ASP A 299 80.06 34.09 157.19
N SER A 300 78.99 34.07 158.00
CA SER A 300 78.84 34.93 159.17
C SER A 300 79.83 34.61 160.31
N SER A 301 80.51 33.46 160.27
CA SER A 301 81.56 33.10 161.23
C SER A 301 82.95 33.58 160.79
N LEU A 302 83.21 33.65 159.49
CA LEU A 302 84.46 34.14 158.91
C LEU A 302 84.41 35.63 158.54
N GLY A 303 83.23 36.27 158.57
CA GLY A 303 83.05 37.69 158.24
C GLY A 303 83.33 38.02 156.78
N LYS A 304 83.12 37.06 155.87
CA LYS A 304 83.40 37.19 154.44
C LYS A 304 82.48 36.31 153.61
N TRP A 305 82.37 36.62 152.31
CA TRP A 305 81.89 35.66 151.33
C TRP A 305 82.86 34.48 151.22
N VAL A 306 82.29 33.27 151.08
CA VAL A 306 83.02 32.05 150.67
C VAL A 306 82.39 31.52 149.39
N HIS A 307 83.20 30.93 148.51
CA HIS A 307 82.69 30.32 147.28
C HIS A 307 82.02 28.97 147.58
N LYS A 308 81.08 28.56 146.71
CA LYS A 308 80.32 27.30 146.86
C LYS A 308 81.22 26.05 146.79
N TYR A 309 82.30 26.13 146.01
CA TYR A 309 83.31 25.09 145.81
C TYR A 309 84.68 25.58 146.29
N ALA A 310 85.56 24.66 146.66
CA ALA A 310 86.89 25.01 147.17
C ALA A 310 87.77 25.59 146.04
N ASP A 311 88.65 26.56 146.36
CA ASP A 311 89.40 27.32 145.34
C ASP A 311 90.25 26.45 144.38
N GLU A 312 90.70 25.28 144.81
CA GLU A 312 91.42 24.33 143.94
C GLU A 312 90.47 23.62 142.97
N GLU A 313 89.29 23.21 143.44
CA GLU A 313 88.23 22.62 142.60
C GLU A 313 87.73 23.64 141.56
N ARG A 314 87.59 24.91 141.97
CA ARG A 314 87.29 26.03 141.08
C ARG A 314 88.36 26.25 140.02
N ARG A 315 89.65 26.24 140.41
CA ARG A 315 90.78 26.35 139.46
C ARG A 315 90.80 25.21 138.45
N GLU A 316 90.59 23.98 138.90
CA GLU A 316 90.57 22.80 138.02
C GLU A 316 89.34 22.75 137.11
N ALA A 317 88.18 23.19 137.59
CA ALA A 317 87.00 23.38 136.75
C ALA A 317 87.24 24.47 135.69
N ASN A 318 87.82 25.62 136.07
CA ASN A 318 88.11 26.70 135.13
C ASN A 318 89.11 26.26 134.03
N LYS A 319 90.17 25.52 134.38
CA LYS A 319 91.09 24.93 133.37
C LYS A 319 90.36 24.04 132.36
N LYS A 320 89.40 23.23 132.82
CA LYS A 320 88.59 22.36 131.95
C LYS A 320 87.58 23.14 131.13
N LEU A 321 87.02 24.22 131.67
CA LEU A 321 86.13 25.14 130.97
C LEU A 321 86.84 25.83 129.80
N LEU A 322 88.04 26.38 130.03
CA LEU A 322 88.90 26.96 128.98
C LEU A 322 89.28 25.91 127.92
N ALA A 323 89.62 24.69 128.33
CA ALA A 323 89.93 23.58 127.43
C ALA A 323 88.71 23.03 126.66
N LEU A 324 87.49 23.28 127.14
CA LEU A 324 86.26 23.00 126.40
C LEU A 324 85.87 24.12 125.42
N GLY A 325 86.35 25.35 125.61
CA GLY A 325 86.19 26.45 124.66
C GLY A 325 86.98 26.23 123.36
N ASP A 326 88.14 25.57 123.47
CA ASP A 326 89.04 25.33 122.34
C ASP A 326 88.35 24.55 121.19
N GLY A 327 88.28 25.18 120.01
CA GLY A 327 87.65 24.63 118.81
C GLY A 327 86.13 24.81 118.68
N LEU A 328 85.40 25.39 119.64
CA LEU A 328 83.94 25.54 119.54
C LEU A 328 83.47 26.51 118.44
N ASP A 329 84.31 27.45 118.00
CA ASP A 329 84.08 28.27 116.80
C ASP A 329 83.80 27.44 115.53
N ALA A 330 84.24 26.17 115.49
CA ALA A 330 83.98 25.28 114.37
C ALA A 330 82.51 24.85 114.28
N ILE A 331 81.78 24.81 115.41
CA ILE A 331 80.37 24.39 115.47
C ILE A 331 79.41 25.57 115.67
N HIS A 332 79.80 26.60 116.41
CA HIS A 332 78.99 27.82 116.62
C HIS A 332 79.26 28.84 115.52
N ARG A 333 78.62 28.63 114.37
CA ARG A 333 78.76 29.47 113.17
C ARG A 333 77.48 30.26 112.91
N TYR A 334 77.62 31.57 112.73
CA TYR A 334 76.51 32.45 112.37
C TYR A 334 75.86 32.04 111.04
N LYS A 335 74.53 31.83 111.08
CA LYS A 335 73.69 31.63 109.89
C LYS A 335 73.21 32.99 109.39
N SER A 336 73.50 33.30 108.13
CA SER A 336 73.09 34.56 107.49
C SER A 336 71.62 34.51 107.05
N ASN A 337 70.89 35.61 107.24
CA ASN A 337 69.52 35.77 106.76
C ASN A 337 69.51 36.57 105.44
N PRO A 338 69.12 35.96 104.30
CA PRO A 338 68.98 36.65 103.01
C PRO A 338 67.93 37.77 102.98
N ASN A 339 67.08 37.91 104.01
CA ASN A 339 66.22 39.08 104.20
C ASN A 339 66.99 40.22 104.88
N ASP A 340 67.60 39.97 106.04
CA ASP A 340 68.35 40.99 106.81
C ASP A 340 69.59 41.49 106.05
N ALA A 341 70.18 40.65 105.19
CA ALA A 341 71.30 41.03 104.31
C ALA A 341 70.90 42.08 103.24
N LYS A 342 69.60 42.28 102.98
CA LYS A 342 69.08 43.34 102.10
C LYS A 342 68.75 44.62 102.87
N ILE A 343 68.72 44.58 104.21
CA ILE A 343 68.45 45.74 105.06
C ILE A 343 69.79 46.41 105.38
N ALA A 344 70.16 47.40 104.57
CA ALA A 344 71.31 48.26 104.84
C ALA A 344 71.07 49.14 106.07
N ILE A 345 72.11 49.32 106.90
CA ILE A 345 72.06 50.09 108.14
C ILE A 345 73.33 50.94 108.32
N ASP A 346 73.21 52.00 109.11
CA ASP A 346 74.33 52.80 109.62
C ASP A 346 74.40 52.63 111.14
N ILE A 347 75.46 51.96 111.63
CA ILE A 347 75.68 51.70 113.06
C ILE A 347 75.75 53.00 113.87
N THR A 348 76.17 54.11 113.27
CA THR A 348 76.23 55.42 113.96
C THR A 348 74.87 56.12 114.03
N ASN A 349 73.86 55.66 113.27
CA ASN A 349 72.57 56.32 113.11
C ASN A 349 71.41 55.31 112.91
N LEU A 350 71.35 54.28 113.75
CA LEU A 350 70.29 53.26 113.73
C LEU A 350 68.92 53.81 114.20
N THR A 351 67.85 53.32 113.59
CA THR A 351 66.47 53.58 114.07
C THR A 351 66.19 52.83 115.37
N SER A 352 65.17 53.26 116.13
CA SER A 352 64.77 52.61 117.39
C SER A 352 64.45 51.13 117.20
N GLU A 353 63.79 50.77 116.10
CA GLU A 353 63.40 49.40 115.75
C GLU A 353 64.63 48.54 115.44
N GLN A 354 65.62 49.10 114.73
CA GLN A 354 66.89 48.41 114.46
C GLN A 354 67.68 48.16 115.74
N LYS A 355 67.75 49.15 116.64
CA LYS A 355 68.41 49.03 117.95
C LYS A 355 67.71 47.99 118.84
N GLN A 356 66.38 48.01 118.90
CA GLN A 356 65.57 47.04 119.62
C GLN A 356 65.75 45.62 119.04
N GLU A 357 65.73 45.45 117.71
CA GLU A 357 65.91 44.13 117.10
C GLU A 357 67.30 43.53 117.37
N LEU A 358 68.36 44.34 117.34
CA LEU A 358 69.70 43.86 117.68
C LEU A 358 69.82 43.47 119.17
N ALA A 359 69.18 44.23 120.07
CA ALA A 359 69.13 43.90 121.50
C ALA A 359 68.28 42.65 121.80
N LEU A 360 67.12 42.50 121.16
CA LEU A 360 66.26 41.32 121.29
C LEU A 360 66.94 40.06 120.72
N PHE A 361 67.72 40.20 119.64
CA PHE A 361 68.56 39.11 119.13
C PHE A 361 69.66 38.72 120.13
N ALA A 362 70.34 39.70 120.75
CA ALA A 362 71.30 39.42 121.82
C ALA A 362 70.64 38.72 123.03
N ALA A 363 69.46 39.17 123.44
CA ALA A 363 68.71 38.58 124.53
C ALA A 363 68.24 37.14 124.23
N ASP A 364 67.87 36.83 122.99
CA ASP A 364 67.59 35.45 122.57
C ASP A 364 68.84 34.57 122.74
N LEU A 365 70.00 34.99 122.25
CA LEU A 365 71.27 34.26 122.42
C LEU A 365 71.64 34.05 123.91
N SER A 366 71.49 35.08 124.75
CA SER A 366 71.63 34.97 126.21
C SER A 366 70.65 33.94 126.79
N ASN A 367 69.36 34.04 126.44
CA ASN A 367 68.33 33.18 127.00
C ASN A 367 68.45 31.72 126.53
N GLN A 368 68.96 31.46 125.33
CA GLN A 368 69.32 30.11 124.89
C GLN A 368 70.34 29.47 125.84
N VAL A 369 71.42 30.19 126.21
CA VAL A 369 72.48 29.64 127.07
C VAL A 369 72.11 29.64 128.55
N ARG A 370 71.40 30.67 129.05
CA ARG A 370 70.87 30.72 130.42
C ARG A 370 69.84 29.62 130.67
N LYS A 371 68.97 29.31 129.70
CA LYS A 371 68.03 28.16 129.75
C LYS A 371 68.76 26.81 129.84
N GLN A 372 69.91 26.65 129.19
CA GLN A 372 70.75 25.45 129.30
C GLN A 372 71.54 25.41 130.62
N MET A 373 71.96 26.57 131.12
CA MET A 373 72.59 26.70 132.44
C MET A 373 71.58 26.50 133.58
N GLY A 374 70.29 26.75 133.37
CA GLY A 374 69.27 26.78 134.42
C GLY A 374 69.38 28.02 135.31
N THR A 375 69.66 29.18 134.70
CA THR A 375 69.75 30.51 135.34
C THR A 375 68.63 31.42 134.82
N ASP A 376 68.35 32.50 135.57
CA ASP A 376 67.22 33.39 135.26
C ASP A 376 67.42 34.15 133.93
N PRO A 377 66.37 34.25 133.10
CA PRO A 377 66.46 34.89 131.79
C PRO A 377 66.74 36.39 131.88
N VAL A 378 67.31 36.93 130.81
CA VAL A 378 67.44 38.37 130.59
C VAL A 378 66.27 38.89 129.76
N ASP A 379 65.94 40.16 129.93
CA ASP A 379 65.04 40.88 129.05
C ASP A 379 65.69 42.14 128.44
N VAL A 380 64.93 42.84 127.60
CA VAL A 380 65.33 44.07 126.93
C VAL A 380 64.26 45.11 127.21
N THR A 381 64.65 46.30 127.64
CA THR A 381 63.76 47.44 127.88
C THR A 381 64.21 48.63 127.02
N ASN A 382 63.36 49.65 126.85
CA ASN A 382 63.77 50.86 126.11
C ASN A 382 65.04 51.50 126.72
N SER A 383 65.15 51.52 128.05
CA SER A 383 66.34 52.07 128.73
C SER A 383 67.57 51.17 128.63
N SER A 384 67.41 49.84 128.56
CA SER A 384 68.56 48.95 128.37
C SER A 384 69.08 48.99 126.92
N VAL A 385 68.19 49.12 125.93
CA VAL A 385 68.55 49.41 124.53
C VAL A 385 69.36 50.70 124.43
N ASP A 386 68.81 51.81 124.94
CA ASP A 386 69.49 53.11 124.87
C ASP A 386 70.81 53.12 125.67
N MET A 387 70.89 52.40 126.80
CA MET A 387 72.12 52.20 127.56
C MET A 387 73.23 51.54 126.71
N GLY A 388 72.93 50.43 126.04
CA GLY A 388 73.89 49.72 125.20
C GLY A 388 74.43 50.58 124.05
N TRP A 389 73.54 51.32 123.37
CA TRP A 389 73.94 52.22 122.27
C TRP A 389 74.63 53.51 122.74
N THR A 390 74.32 53.99 123.95
CA THR A 390 75.02 55.13 124.57
C THR A 390 76.45 54.76 124.96
N GLN A 391 76.66 53.55 125.49
CA GLN A 391 77.99 53.01 125.79
C GLN A 391 78.80 52.78 124.50
N ALA A 392 78.17 52.27 123.43
CA ALA A 392 78.80 52.15 122.11
C ALA A 392 79.23 53.51 121.52
N ALA A 393 78.37 54.52 121.59
CA ALA A 393 78.69 55.87 121.12
C ALA A 393 79.84 56.49 121.93
N TYR A 394 79.85 56.28 123.26
CA TYR A 394 80.96 56.70 124.12
C TYR A 394 82.28 56.04 123.72
N TYR A 395 82.31 54.71 123.57
CA TYR A 395 83.52 53.97 123.17
C TYR A 395 84.01 54.32 121.76
N SER A 396 83.11 54.59 120.82
CA SER A 396 83.46 55.10 119.48
C SER A 396 84.24 56.42 119.52
N THR A 397 84.07 57.23 120.59
CA THR A 397 84.85 58.47 120.81
C THR A 397 86.05 58.31 121.75
N LYS A 398 86.03 57.28 122.62
CA LYS A 398 87.07 57.05 123.63
C LYS A 398 88.27 56.29 123.07
N PHE A 399 88.02 55.29 122.22
CA PHE A 399 89.04 54.37 121.70
C PHE A 399 89.24 54.55 120.19
N LYS A 400 90.50 54.56 119.75
CA LYS A 400 90.87 54.64 118.33
C LYS A 400 91.01 53.26 117.70
N THR A 401 91.46 52.29 118.50
CA THR A 401 91.71 50.90 118.09
C THR A 401 91.33 49.98 119.24
N MET A 402 91.08 48.70 118.96
CA MET A 402 90.79 47.71 120.01
C MET A 402 91.91 47.52 121.05
N TRP A 403 93.16 47.87 120.74
CA TRP A 403 94.27 47.78 121.71
C TRP A 403 94.22 48.85 122.80
N GLU A 404 93.32 49.85 122.67
CA GLU A 404 93.06 50.88 123.68
C GLU A 404 91.84 50.55 124.56
N MET A 405 91.16 49.41 124.32
CA MET A 405 89.92 48.99 124.97
C MET A 405 90.09 48.74 126.48
N ASP A 406 89.19 49.31 127.28
CA ASP A 406 89.13 49.19 128.75
C ASP A 406 87.69 49.36 129.25
N HIS A 407 87.35 48.77 130.39
CA HIS A 407 86.00 48.78 130.95
C HIS A 407 85.67 50.10 131.66
N ASP A 408 84.70 50.86 131.15
CA ASP A 408 84.30 52.15 131.71
C ASP A 408 82.80 52.44 131.58
N THR A 409 82.03 51.77 132.44
CA THR A 409 80.59 52.02 132.60
C THR A 409 80.26 53.34 133.32
N SER A 410 81.21 54.26 133.55
CA SER A 410 80.95 55.51 134.31
C SER A 410 79.94 56.42 133.61
N LYS A 411 80.00 56.52 132.28
CA LYS A 411 79.07 57.29 131.44
C LYS A 411 77.63 56.81 131.63
N ILE A 412 77.34 55.53 131.38
CA ILE A 412 75.98 54.98 131.55
C ILE A 412 75.52 54.98 133.02
N LYS A 413 76.40 54.73 134.00
CA LYS A 413 76.01 54.78 135.42
C LYS A 413 75.54 56.18 135.83
N ALA A 414 76.24 57.23 135.38
CA ALA A 414 75.86 58.61 135.65
C ALA A 414 74.57 59.04 134.92
N GLU A 415 74.38 58.59 133.66
CA GLU A 415 73.28 59.02 132.80
C GLU A 415 71.97 58.29 133.07
N TYR A 416 72.04 56.99 133.38
CA TYR A 416 70.87 56.15 133.68
C TYR A 416 70.62 55.97 135.18
N GLY A 417 71.42 56.59 136.06
CA GLY A 417 71.23 56.56 137.52
C GLY A 417 71.51 55.18 138.16
N LEU A 418 72.51 54.46 137.67
CA LEU A 418 72.82 53.08 138.04
C LEU A 418 74.01 53.04 139.00
N LYS A 419 73.94 52.19 140.04
CA LYS A 419 75.06 51.96 140.98
C LYS A 419 76.13 51.07 140.36
N TRP A 420 75.69 50.05 139.64
CA TRP A 420 76.50 49.00 139.05
C TRP A 420 75.84 48.50 137.76
N VAL A 421 76.67 48.03 136.84
CA VAL A 421 76.33 47.46 135.53
C VAL A 421 77.46 46.47 135.24
N ASP A 422 77.16 45.21 134.93
CA ASP A 422 78.19 44.29 134.40
C ASP A 422 78.41 44.60 132.91
N GLU A 423 79.62 44.35 132.43
CA GLU A 423 79.99 44.65 131.04
C GLU A 423 80.91 43.59 130.45
N ASP A 424 80.59 43.15 129.24
CA ASP A 424 81.41 42.27 128.43
C ASP A 424 81.70 42.93 127.07
N LEU A 425 82.95 42.82 126.62
CA LEU A 425 83.48 43.52 125.43
C LEU A 425 84.14 42.52 124.48
N ALA A 426 83.84 42.60 123.17
CA ALA A 426 84.45 41.77 122.13
C ALA A 426 84.43 42.51 120.78
N GLY A 427 85.25 42.12 119.79
CA GLY A 427 85.39 42.96 118.59
C GLY A 427 86.07 42.35 117.36
N ASN A 428 86.45 43.27 116.47
CA ASN A 428 87.24 43.09 115.24
C ASN A 428 86.47 42.62 113.99
N TRP A 429 85.16 42.94 113.89
CA TRP A 429 84.35 42.61 112.71
C TRP A 429 84.24 43.79 111.75
N THR A 430 84.57 43.58 110.47
CA THR A 430 84.68 44.64 109.46
C THR A 430 83.47 44.77 108.54
N ASN A 431 82.35 44.12 108.84
CA ASN A 431 81.13 44.15 108.03
C ASN A 431 79.86 44.17 108.90
N VAL A 432 79.41 45.37 109.23
CA VAL A 432 78.23 45.66 110.07
C VAL A 432 77.24 46.64 109.42
N SER A 433 77.36 46.87 108.10
CA SER A 433 76.52 47.80 107.33
C SER A 433 75.19 47.22 106.85
N THR A 434 74.81 46.04 107.33
CA THR A 434 73.48 45.45 107.17
C THR A 434 73.00 44.85 108.49
N MET A 435 71.68 44.64 108.64
CA MET A 435 71.14 43.94 109.82
C MET A 435 71.77 42.56 110.00
N ASP A 436 72.04 41.84 108.91
CA ASP A 436 72.76 40.57 108.95
C ASP A 436 74.21 40.72 109.43
N GLY A 437 74.93 41.75 108.98
CA GLY A 437 76.28 42.04 109.43
C GLY A 437 76.37 42.40 110.92
N ALA A 438 75.42 43.18 111.43
CA ALA A 438 75.35 43.52 112.84
C ALA A 438 74.97 42.31 113.73
N LYS A 439 73.95 41.53 113.33
CA LYS A 439 73.61 40.26 114.02
C LYS A 439 74.78 39.29 114.01
N LYS A 440 75.53 39.21 112.90
CA LYS A 440 76.75 38.40 112.79
C LYS A 440 77.84 38.82 113.77
N ALA A 441 78.10 40.13 113.91
CA ALA A 441 79.06 40.65 114.88
C ALA A 441 78.62 40.32 116.32
N ILE A 442 77.33 40.53 116.65
CA ILE A 442 76.78 40.17 117.97
C ILE A 442 76.90 38.66 118.23
N TYR A 443 76.55 37.80 117.28
CA TYR A 443 76.66 36.35 117.45
C TYR A 443 78.11 35.91 117.75
N TYR A 444 79.10 36.44 117.02
CA TYR A 444 80.50 36.13 117.28
C TYR A 444 81.06 36.82 118.53
N ALA A 445 80.47 37.92 119.02
CA ALA A 445 80.75 38.43 120.35
C ALA A 445 80.30 37.42 121.42
N TYR A 446 79.11 36.85 121.27
CA TYR A 446 78.61 35.79 122.15
C TYR A 446 79.49 34.52 122.10
N THR A 447 79.97 34.07 120.93
CA THR A 447 80.89 32.91 120.90
C THR A 447 82.25 33.22 121.51
N GLN A 448 82.80 34.42 121.30
CA GLN A 448 84.04 34.86 121.96
C GLN A 448 83.87 34.94 123.49
N TRP A 449 82.80 35.54 124.00
CA TRP A 449 82.56 35.66 125.44
C TRP A 449 82.38 34.30 126.11
N LEU A 450 81.65 33.37 125.48
CA LEU A 450 81.38 32.05 126.03
C LEU A 450 82.59 31.10 125.92
N PHE A 451 83.29 31.10 124.79
CA PHE A 451 84.25 30.04 124.45
C PHE A 451 85.71 30.51 124.38
N ALA A 452 86.00 31.70 124.95
CA ALA A 452 87.35 32.17 125.18
C ALA A 452 88.24 31.12 125.89
N ASN A 453 89.42 30.87 125.33
CA ASN A 453 90.38 29.86 125.81
C ASN A 453 91.44 30.41 126.79
N ASN A 454 91.40 31.71 127.07
CA ASN A 454 92.29 32.42 128.00
C ASN A 454 91.60 32.83 129.31
N GLU A 455 90.31 33.18 129.28
CA GLU A 455 89.54 33.64 130.45
C GLU A 455 88.06 33.28 130.31
N SER A 456 87.39 32.92 131.42
CA SER A 456 85.96 32.53 131.42
C SER A 456 85.07 33.45 132.27
N LEU A 457 85.57 34.63 132.65
CA LEU A 457 84.78 35.62 133.40
C LEU A 457 83.63 36.20 132.55
N HIS A 458 83.88 36.52 131.28
CA HIS A 458 82.82 36.92 130.35
C HIS A 458 81.75 35.83 130.20
N ALA A 459 82.19 34.59 129.96
CA ALA A 459 81.31 33.42 129.86
C ALA A 459 80.40 33.27 131.10
N SER A 460 80.92 33.56 132.29
CA SER A 460 80.16 33.47 133.55
C SER A 460 79.10 34.57 133.74
N SER A 461 79.28 35.75 133.13
CA SER A 461 78.29 36.85 133.07
C SER A 461 77.16 36.52 132.08
N ILE A 462 77.51 36.16 130.85
CA ILE A 462 76.53 35.84 129.79
C ILE A 462 75.59 34.70 130.25
N VAL A 463 76.13 33.64 130.85
CA VAL A 463 75.31 32.52 131.39
C VAL A 463 74.71 32.77 132.78
N GLY A 464 74.95 33.94 133.40
CA GLY A 464 74.29 34.36 134.65
C GLY A 464 74.64 33.54 135.88
N VAL A 465 75.92 33.20 136.08
CA VAL A 465 76.39 32.46 137.28
C VAL A 465 77.38 33.25 138.14
N ARG A 466 77.93 34.35 137.62
CA ARG A 466 79.12 35.04 138.16
C ARG A 466 78.89 35.64 139.55
N ASN A 467 77.67 36.11 139.85
CA ASN A 467 77.31 36.71 141.13
C ASN A 467 75.91 36.30 141.61
N SER A 468 75.75 36.02 142.91
CA SER A 468 74.43 35.88 143.56
C SER A 468 73.64 37.20 143.63
N GLU A 469 74.28 38.31 143.28
CA GLU A 469 73.71 39.67 143.27
C GLU A 469 73.38 40.16 141.84
N GLU A 470 73.51 39.31 140.81
CA GLU A 470 72.88 39.56 139.50
C GLU A 470 71.34 39.50 139.58
N GLY A 471 70.79 38.87 140.63
CA GLY A 471 69.39 38.99 141.05
C GLY A 471 68.35 38.47 140.05
N ALA A 472 67.08 38.66 140.42
CA ALA A 472 66.00 38.70 139.44
C ALA A 472 66.04 40.03 138.66
N ASP A 473 65.30 40.11 137.56
CA ASP A 473 65.15 41.32 136.72
C ASP A 473 66.50 41.80 136.14
N ASN A 474 66.98 41.10 135.11
CA ASN A 474 68.22 41.39 134.39
C ASN A 474 67.89 42.07 133.04
N HIS A 475 68.09 43.38 132.95
CA HIS A 475 67.79 44.16 131.74
C HIS A 475 69.06 44.41 130.92
N ILE A 476 69.19 43.79 129.74
CA ILE A 476 70.42 43.87 128.95
C ILE A 476 70.37 44.92 127.83
N GLY A 477 71.49 45.60 127.64
CA GLY A 477 71.78 46.40 126.46
C GLY A 477 72.84 45.72 125.59
N ILE A 478 72.70 45.86 124.28
CA ILE A 478 73.77 45.58 123.32
C ILE A 478 74.07 46.86 122.54
N GLY A 479 75.33 47.07 122.20
CA GLY A 479 75.77 48.15 121.31
C GLY A 479 76.90 47.70 120.41
N ILE A 480 77.11 48.42 119.30
CA ILE A 480 78.26 48.23 118.41
C ILE A 480 78.92 49.60 118.22
N ALA A 481 80.10 49.77 118.80
CA ALA A 481 80.97 50.91 118.55
C ALA A 481 81.73 50.72 117.23
N VAL A 482 81.95 51.81 116.50
CA VAL A 482 82.86 51.87 115.34
C VAL A 482 84.03 52.76 115.74
N LEU A 483 85.22 52.17 115.84
CA LEU A 483 86.42 52.87 116.33
C LEU A 483 87.08 53.68 115.21
N SER A 484 88.01 54.57 115.57
CA SER A 484 88.64 55.50 114.62
C SER A 484 89.46 54.82 113.51
N ASP A 485 89.91 53.57 113.71
CA ASP A 485 90.59 52.75 112.70
C ASP A 485 89.64 51.91 111.82
N GLY A 486 88.33 51.97 112.07
CA GLY A 486 87.31 51.18 111.38
C GLY A 486 87.11 49.76 111.94
N SER A 487 87.79 49.38 113.02
CA SER A 487 87.44 48.19 113.80
C SER A 487 86.13 48.40 114.55
N THR A 488 85.42 47.30 114.85
CA THR A 488 84.20 47.34 115.67
C THR A 488 84.42 46.72 117.03
N LEU A 489 83.68 47.24 118.00
CA LEU A 489 83.63 46.78 119.39
C LEU A 489 82.17 46.60 119.78
N VAL A 490 81.75 45.36 120.02
CA VAL A 490 80.43 45.03 120.57
C VAL A 490 80.52 45.09 122.09
N ASN A 491 79.61 45.84 122.70
CA ASN A 491 79.44 45.91 124.15
C ASN A 491 78.12 45.26 124.57
N TYR A 492 78.18 44.37 125.55
CA TYR A 492 77.04 43.86 126.31
C TYR A 492 77.05 44.51 127.68
N ASN A 493 75.91 45.03 128.13
CA ASN A 493 75.76 45.70 129.41
C ASN A 493 74.54 45.15 130.16
N ASN A 494 74.74 44.59 131.36
CA ASN A 494 73.65 44.03 132.17
C ASN A 494 73.32 44.95 133.36
N ALA A 495 72.09 45.46 133.42
CA ALA A 495 71.57 46.25 134.53
C ALA A 495 70.53 45.43 135.32
N SER A 496 70.95 44.86 136.45
CA SER A 496 70.08 44.10 137.35
C SER A 496 69.33 44.96 138.36
N SER A 497 68.36 44.36 139.06
CA SER A 497 67.70 44.92 140.25
C SER A 497 68.64 45.34 141.40
N VAL A 498 69.90 44.90 141.42
CA VAL A 498 70.93 45.37 142.37
C VAL A 498 71.68 46.59 141.83
N GLY A 499 71.92 46.63 140.51
CA GLY A 499 72.50 47.78 139.82
C GLY A 499 71.57 48.99 139.76
N ILE A 500 70.27 48.75 139.58
CA ILE A 500 69.20 49.76 139.53
C ILE A 500 68.73 50.08 140.97
N PRO A 501 68.88 51.32 141.47
CA PRO A 501 68.30 51.69 142.76
C PRO A 501 66.77 51.60 142.73
N ALA A 502 66.13 51.06 143.78
CA ALA A 502 64.66 51.07 143.91
C ALA A 502 64.01 52.48 143.95
N SER A 503 64.82 53.55 144.00
CA SER A 503 64.40 54.95 143.86
C SER A 503 64.55 55.51 142.43
N ASN A 504 65.09 54.74 141.49
CA ASN A 504 65.30 55.13 140.10
C ASN A 504 64.05 54.77 139.28
N THR A 505 63.19 55.76 139.05
CA THR A 505 61.99 55.63 138.21
C THR A 505 62.22 56.09 136.77
N SER A 506 63.46 56.46 136.42
CA SER A 506 63.87 56.90 135.07
C SER A 506 64.38 55.76 134.19
N PHE A 507 64.87 54.67 134.77
CA PHE A 507 65.21 53.45 134.03
C PHE A 507 63.96 52.58 133.87
N SER A 508 63.56 52.31 132.62
CA SER A 508 62.46 51.40 132.30
C SER A 508 62.85 49.97 132.65
N THR A 509 62.08 49.32 133.52
CA THR A 509 62.16 47.87 133.80
C THR A 509 61.09 47.06 133.04
N THR A 510 60.25 47.72 132.22
CA THR A 510 59.24 47.05 131.39
C THR A 510 59.90 46.34 130.20
N PRO A 511 59.73 45.00 130.06
CA PRO A 511 60.26 44.26 128.91
C PRO A 511 59.60 44.63 127.59
N ILE A 512 60.38 44.55 126.51
CA ILE A 512 59.93 44.60 125.11
C ILE A 512 59.68 43.16 124.65
N GLU A 513 58.52 42.91 124.03
CA GLU A 513 58.16 41.59 123.51
C GLU A 513 59.04 41.19 122.31
N ASN A 514 59.76 40.06 122.41
CA ASN A 514 60.46 39.49 121.27
C ASN A 514 59.47 38.80 120.32
N THR A 515 59.08 39.48 119.24
CA THR A 515 58.19 38.93 118.20
C THR A 515 58.92 38.01 117.20
N LYS A 516 60.23 37.82 117.33
CA LYS A 516 61.10 37.03 116.44
C LYS A 516 61.73 35.82 117.15
N THR A 517 60.99 35.15 118.05
CA THR A 517 61.48 33.89 118.66
C THR A 517 61.53 32.74 117.66
N VAL A 518 62.26 31.69 118.02
CA VAL A 518 62.34 30.41 117.28
C VAL A 518 60.94 29.86 116.97
N GLU A 519 60.04 29.88 117.94
CA GLU A 519 58.65 29.40 117.81
C GLU A 519 57.84 30.27 116.84
N ALA A 520 57.94 31.60 116.94
CA ALA A 520 57.22 32.54 116.09
C ALA A 520 57.65 32.42 114.61
N ILE A 521 58.98 32.34 114.36
CA ILE A 521 59.53 32.14 113.02
C ILE A 521 59.12 30.76 112.46
N THR A 522 59.19 29.71 113.28
CA THR A 522 58.76 28.35 112.88
C THR A 522 57.26 28.29 112.55
N ALA A 523 56.41 28.99 113.31
CA ALA A 523 54.99 29.09 113.00
C ALA A 523 54.75 29.83 111.66
N SER A 524 55.44 30.96 111.44
CA SER A 524 55.34 31.73 110.21
C SER A 524 55.78 30.95 108.96
N TYR A 525 56.87 30.18 109.04
CA TYR A 525 57.31 29.28 107.97
C TYR A 525 56.24 28.24 107.61
N ASN A 526 55.72 27.52 108.62
CA ASN A 526 54.74 26.47 108.37
C ASN A 526 53.41 27.03 107.83
N GLN A 527 52.95 28.19 108.31
CA GLN A 527 51.79 28.87 107.75
C GLN A 527 52.01 29.26 106.29
N ALA A 528 53.12 29.94 105.96
CA ALA A 528 53.40 30.38 104.60
C ALA A 528 53.55 29.20 103.63
N LYS A 529 54.08 28.06 104.11
CA LYS A 529 54.19 26.79 103.38
C LYS A 529 52.83 26.19 103.04
N GLU A 530 51.89 26.19 103.99
CA GLU A 530 50.54 25.71 103.76
C GLU A 530 49.78 26.64 102.81
N GLU A 531 49.84 27.96 103.03
CA GLU A 531 49.20 28.95 102.15
C GLU A 531 49.72 28.89 100.71
N LEU A 532 51.02 28.64 100.50
CA LEU A 532 51.60 28.40 99.18
C LEU A 532 51.06 27.11 98.54
N ALA A 533 50.93 26.01 99.30
CA ALA A 533 50.36 24.76 98.80
C ALA A 533 48.88 24.92 98.42
N GLN A 534 48.09 25.61 99.25
CA GLN A 534 46.69 25.95 98.96
C GLN A 534 46.56 26.81 97.69
N ALA A 535 47.37 27.88 97.56
CA ALA A 535 47.38 28.75 96.39
C ALA A 535 47.81 28.02 95.10
N THR A 536 48.77 27.09 95.20
CA THR A 536 49.22 26.25 94.08
C THR A 536 48.08 25.36 93.58
N SER A 537 47.37 24.68 94.50
CA SER A 537 46.21 23.84 94.17
C SER A 537 45.08 24.65 93.55
N ALA A 538 44.74 25.80 94.13
CA ALA A 538 43.70 26.70 93.61
C ALA A 538 44.02 27.22 92.19
N ASN A 539 45.28 27.59 91.92
CA ASN A 539 45.69 28.01 90.60
C ASN A 539 45.66 26.85 89.58
N ALA A 540 46.14 25.65 89.95
CA ALA A 540 46.09 24.49 89.06
C ALA A 540 44.65 24.15 88.62
N GLN A 541 43.69 24.19 89.57
CA GLN A 541 42.27 23.99 89.28
C GLN A 541 41.70 25.08 88.35
N ALA A 542 42.07 26.35 88.55
CA ALA A 542 41.61 27.45 87.70
C ALA A 542 42.16 27.39 86.27
N GLN A 543 43.43 26.97 86.08
CA GLN A 543 43.99 26.78 84.74
C GLN A 543 43.35 25.59 84.01
N ASP A 544 43.08 24.47 84.69
CA ASP A 544 42.35 23.32 84.12
C ASP A 544 40.91 23.70 83.72
N ALA A 545 40.19 24.44 84.58
CA ALA A 545 38.86 24.97 84.26
C ALA A 545 38.88 25.89 83.03
N LYS A 546 39.92 26.74 82.90
CA LYS A 546 40.15 27.59 81.72
C LYS A 546 40.35 26.76 80.44
N VAL A 547 41.18 25.73 80.46
CA VAL A 547 41.39 24.84 79.28
C VAL A 547 40.09 24.15 78.88
N LYS A 548 39.30 23.65 79.85
CA LYS A 548 38.00 23.04 79.60
C LYS A 548 36.99 24.02 79.00
N ALA A 549 36.98 25.27 79.46
CA ALA A 549 36.13 26.32 78.88
C ALA A 549 36.55 26.67 77.43
N GLN A 550 37.85 26.70 77.11
CA GLN A 550 38.33 26.89 75.74
C GLN A 550 37.87 25.76 74.80
N GLN A 551 37.94 24.50 75.26
CA GLN A 551 37.43 23.35 74.52
C GLN A 551 35.90 23.40 74.32
N ALA A 552 35.16 23.88 75.33
CA ALA A 552 33.71 24.07 75.24
C ALA A 552 33.32 25.16 74.21
N VAL A 553 34.06 26.29 74.18
CA VAL A 553 33.87 27.33 73.15
C VAL A 553 34.13 26.79 71.75
N GLN A 554 35.22 26.05 71.53
CA GLN A 554 35.49 25.43 70.21
C GLN A 554 34.37 24.47 69.81
N SER A 555 33.91 23.61 70.73
CA SER A 555 32.84 22.64 70.46
C SER A 555 31.50 23.33 70.09
N ALA A 556 31.20 24.47 70.72
CA ALA A 556 30.02 25.26 70.38
C ALA A 556 30.17 25.99 69.03
N GLN A 557 31.37 26.48 68.70
CA GLN A 557 31.68 27.07 67.40
C GLN A 557 31.53 26.04 66.26
N ASP A 558 32.09 24.84 66.43
CA ASP A 558 31.98 23.74 65.46
C ASP A 558 30.50 23.35 65.23
N THR A 559 29.71 23.33 66.32
CA THR A 559 28.26 23.06 66.28
C THR A 559 27.50 24.16 65.53
N LEU A 560 27.86 25.43 65.75
CA LEU A 560 27.28 26.57 65.04
C LEU A 560 27.60 26.55 63.54
N ASP A 561 28.84 26.21 63.16
CA ASP A 561 29.22 26.16 61.75
C ASP A 561 28.61 24.94 61.03
N ALA A 562 28.45 23.81 61.72
CA ALA A 562 27.64 22.69 61.23
C ALA A 562 26.17 23.10 60.99
N ALA A 563 25.57 23.90 61.90
CA ALA A 563 24.21 24.41 61.73
C ALA A 563 24.09 25.39 60.55
N LYS A 564 25.06 26.29 60.34
CA LYS A 564 25.15 27.16 59.15
C LYS A 564 25.26 26.34 57.86
N ALA A 565 26.08 25.30 57.85
CA ALA A 565 26.24 24.42 56.69
C ALA A 565 24.96 23.62 56.37
N ALA A 566 24.23 23.15 57.40
CA ALA A 566 22.92 22.52 57.24
C ALA A 566 21.89 23.49 56.65
N LEU A 567 21.84 24.75 57.12
CA LEU A 567 20.95 25.77 56.59
C LEU A 567 21.27 26.14 55.14
N ALA A 568 22.55 26.30 54.80
CA ALA A 568 22.99 26.54 53.42
C ALA A 568 22.57 25.37 52.50
N SER A 569 22.74 24.13 52.97
CA SER A 569 22.32 22.92 52.24
C SER A 569 20.80 22.87 52.03
N ALA A 570 20.00 23.18 53.05
CA ALA A 570 18.54 23.23 52.95
C ALA A 570 18.05 24.33 51.98
N LYS A 571 18.71 25.50 51.99
CA LYS A 571 18.41 26.60 51.05
C LYS A 571 18.85 26.29 49.62
N ALA A 572 19.93 25.53 49.43
CA ALA A 572 20.44 25.12 48.11
C ALA A 572 19.57 24.08 47.37
N VAL A 573 18.66 23.39 48.06
CA VAL A 573 17.62 22.57 47.39
C VAL A 573 16.80 23.47 46.46
N ALA A 574 16.62 23.07 45.20
CA ALA A 574 15.82 23.82 44.24
C ALA A 574 14.32 23.70 44.53
N VAL A 575 13.56 24.78 44.30
CA VAL A 575 12.09 24.79 44.33
C VAL A 575 11.55 24.07 43.09
N GLN A 576 10.59 23.15 43.26
CA GLN A 576 10.15 22.25 42.19
C GLN A 576 8.76 22.57 41.63
N THR A 577 7.88 23.19 42.42
CA THR A 577 6.46 23.38 42.10
C THR A 577 6.25 24.16 40.80
N SER A 578 7.04 25.20 40.52
CA SER A 578 6.93 26.00 39.28
C SER A 578 7.18 25.16 38.02
N SER A 579 8.28 24.41 37.97
CA SER A 579 8.60 23.57 36.80
C SER A 579 7.68 22.33 36.69
N ALA A 580 6.99 21.95 37.76
CA ALA A 580 5.94 20.94 37.70
C ALA A 580 4.62 21.52 37.17
N GLN A 581 4.29 22.77 37.54
CA GLN A 581 3.12 23.49 37.03
C GLN A 581 3.25 23.76 35.52
N GLU A 582 4.39 24.27 35.04
CA GLU A 582 4.63 24.49 33.60
C GLU A 582 4.42 23.22 32.76
N LYS A 583 4.82 22.05 33.29
CA LYS A 583 4.64 20.76 32.63
C LYS A 583 3.18 20.30 32.62
N LEU A 584 2.41 20.61 33.67
CA LEU A 584 0.97 20.39 33.71
C LEU A 584 0.25 21.30 32.71
N ASP A 585 0.63 22.57 32.63
CA ASP A 585 0.03 23.53 31.70
C ASP A 585 0.30 23.13 30.24
N GLN A 586 1.53 22.73 29.92
CA GLN A 586 1.90 22.18 28.60
C GLN A 586 1.12 20.89 28.27
N ALA A 587 0.87 20.01 29.25
CA ALA A 587 0.07 18.80 29.05
C ALA A 587 -1.41 19.15 28.79
N ASN A 588 -1.97 20.11 29.52
CA ASN A 588 -3.33 20.60 29.33
C ASN A 588 -3.52 21.25 27.95
N THR A 589 -2.55 22.04 27.48
CA THR A 589 -2.57 22.61 26.12
C THR A 589 -2.64 21.52 25.06
N LYS A 590 -1.77 20.50 25.13
CA LYS A 590 -1.77 19.38 24.18
C LYS A 590 -3.08 18.59 24.19
N LEU A 591 -3.65 18.35 25.38
CA LEU A 591 -4.95 17.69 25.49
C LEU A 591 -6.08 18.54 24.85
N ALA A 592 -6.05 19.86 24.99
CA ALA A 592 -7.02 20.73 24.32
C ALA A 592 -6.84 20.73 22.78
N GLU A 593 -5.60 20.68 22.30
CA GLU A 593 -5.29 20.55 20.86
C GLU A 593 -5.74 19.21 20.28
N SER A 594 -5.49 18.09 20.97
CA SER A 594 -5.90 16.76 20.49
C SER A 594 -7.41 16.54 20.59
N ILE A 595 -8.10 17.10 21.60
CA ILE A 595 -9.58 17.12 21.64
C ILE A 595 -10.13 17.86 20.42
N LYS A 596 -9.65 19.09 20.15
CA LYS A 596 -10.10 19.89 19.00
C LYS A 596 -9.82 19.20 17.66
N ALA A 597 -8.70 18.50 17.53
CA ALA A 597 -8.38 17.69 16.35
C ALA A 597 -9.30 16.47 16.20
N ASN A 598 -9.71 15.86 17.32
CA ASN A 598 -10.66 14.74 17.34
C ASN A 598 -12.08 15.19 16.98
N ASP A 599 -12.56 16.30 17.54
CA ASP A 599 -13.88 16.87 17.23
C ASP A 599 -14.00 17.17 15.72
N ALA A 600 -12.94 17.73 15.12
CA ALA A 600 -12.87 17.97 13.67
C ALA A 600 -12.90 16.66 12.84
N ALA A 601 -12.23 15.60 13.30
CA ALA A 601 -12.25 14.30 12.63
C ALA A 601 -13.62 13.60 12.76
N GLN A 602 -14.28 13.69 13.92
CA GLN A 602 -15.64 13.17 14.13
C GLN A 602 -16.68 13.95 13.29
N ALA A 603 -16.53 15.27 13.16
CA ALA A 603 -17.35 16.08 12.25
C ALA A 603 -17.16 15.67 10.77
N ALA A 604 -15.92 15.34 10.36
CA ALA A 604 -15.64 14.81 9.02
C ALA A 604 -16.29 13.42 8.81
N VAL A 605 -16.25 12.52 9.80
CA VAL A 605 -16.97 11.23 9.77
C VAL A 605 -18.48 11.43 9.61
N ALA A 606 -19.08 12.36 10.34
CA ALA A 606 -20.52 12.66 10.24
C ALA A 606 -20.90 13.22 8.85
N SER A 607 -20.08 14.14 8.31
CA SER A 607 -20.27 14.71 6.98
C SER A 607 -20.15 13.65 5.87
N LEU A 608 -19.09 12.84 5.90
CA LEU A 608 -18.89 11.71 5.00
C LEU A 608 -20.05 10.71 5.04
N THR A 609 -20.61 10.44 6.23
CA THR A 609 -21.73 9.51 6.39
C THR A 609 -23.01 10.04 5.71
N ALA A 610 -23.24 11.35 5.74
CA ALA A 610 -24.35 12.00 5.02
C ALA A 610 -24.12 12.05 3.50
N ASP A 611 -22.87 12.27 3.07
CA ASP A 611 -22.47 12.25 1.65
C ASP A 611 -22.63 10.84 1.03
N ILE A 612 -22.10 9.79 1.69
CA ILE A 612 -22.29 8.39 1.27
C ILE A 612 -23.78 8.03 1.17
N LYS A 613 -24.62 8.49 2.12
CA LYS A 613 -26.08 8.28 2.05
C LYS A 613 -26.70 8.93 0.82
N THR A 614 -26.24 10.14 0.46
CA THR A 614 -26.72 10.90 -0.70
C THR A 614 -26.27 10.25 -2.01
N LYS A 615 -24.99 9.88 -2.12
CA LYS A 615 -24.44 9.14 -3.28
C LYS A 615 -25.16 7.82 -3.53
N LYS A 616 -25.48 7.05 -2.48
CA LYS A 616 -26.29 5.82 -2.59
C LYS A 616 -27.70 6.09 -3.12
N ALA A 617 -28.37 7.14 -2.67
CA ALA A 617 -29.69 7.51 -3.20
C ALA A 617 -29.64 7.88 -4.69
N ASN A 618 -28.61 8.62 -5.11
CA ASN A 618 -28.41 9.00 -6.51
C ASN A 618 -28.11 7.77 -7.41
N LEU A 619 -27.33 6.80 -6.92
CA LEU A 619 -27.07 5.54 -7.62
C LEU A 619 -28.34 4.71 -7.84
N GLU A 620 -29.19 4.56 -6.83
CA GLU A 620 -30.46 3.84 -7.00
C GLU A 620 -31.44 4.59 -7.92
N ALA A 621 -31.43 5.93 -7.90
CA ALA A 621 -32.19 6.74 -8.86
C ALA A 621 -31.71 6.55 -10.30
N ALA A 622 -30.39 6.51 -10.54
CA ALA A 622 -29.82 6.24 -11.86
C ALA A 622 -30.21 4.84 -12.38
N LYS A 623 -30.17 3.81 -11.52
CA LYS A 623 -30.61 2.44 -11.86
C LYS A 623 -32.09 2.40 -12.25
N ALA A 624 -32.96 3.13 -11.55
CA ALA A 624 -34.38 3.20 -11.88
C ALA A 624 -34.61 3.83 -13.27
N VAL A 625 -33.85 4.88 -13.62
CA VAL A 625 -33.91 5.51 -14.96
C VAL A 625 -33.43 4.54 -16.04
N LEU A 626 -32.38 3.75 -15.79
CA LEU A 626 -31.90 2.73 -16.73
C LEU A 626 -32.98 1.68 -17.04
N VAL A 627 -33.68 1.17 -16.03
CA VAL A 627 -34.81 0.24 -16.21
C VAL A 627 -35.91 0.87 -17.06
N GLU A 628 -36.29 2.12 -16.78
CA GLU A 628 -37.29 2.85 -17.55
C GLU A 628 -36.91 2.98 -19.05
N LYS A 629 -35.62 3.20 -19.37
CA LYS A 629 -35.18 3.30 -20.77
C LYS A 629 -35.12 1.94 -21.47
N GLN A 630 -34.83 0.85 -20.72
CA GLN A 630 -34.88 -0.50 -21.26
C GLN A 630 -36.31 -0.89 -21.67
N GLU A 631 -37.31 -0.60 -20.85
CA GLU A 631 -38.73 -0.83 -21.20
C GLU A 631 -39.16 -0.03 -22.45
N VAL A 632 -38.65 1.18 -22.63
CA VAL A 632 -38.89 2.01 -23.83
C VAL A 632 -38.23 1.41 -25.08
N LEU A 633 -37.03 0.84 -24.97
CA LEU A 633 -36.34 0.15 -26.07
C LEU A 633 -37.07 -1.13 -26.49
N ASP A 634 -37.51 -1.94 -25.53
CA ASP A 634 -38.26 -3.17 -25.79
C ASP A 634 -39.60 -2.85 -26.49
N SER A 635 -40.30 -1.81 -26.03
CA SER A 635 -41.54 -1.29 -26.65
C SER A 635 -41.32 -0.76 -28.08
N ALA A 636 -40.24 0.00 -28.31
CA ALA A 636 -39.88 0.47 -29.65
C ALA A 636 -39.56 -0.69 -30.61
N THR A 637 -38.88 -1.72 -30.10
CA THR A 637 -38.50 -2.93 -30.87
C THR A 637 -39.72 -3.76 -31.25
N ALA A 638 -40.68 -3.93 -30.32
CA ALA A 638 -41.95 -4.57 -30.61
C ALA A 638 -42.75 -3.83 -31.70
N ALA A 639 -42.78 -2.48 -31.64
CA ALA A 639 -43.44 -1.66 -32.65
C ALA A 639 -42.77 -1.79 -34.05
N TYR A 640 -41.44 -1.79 -34.13
CA TYR A 640 -40.71 -2.00 -35.39
C TYR A 640 -41.06 -3.34 -36.03
N ASN A 641 -41.04 -4.43 -35.26
CA ASN A 641 -41.39 -5.77 -35.76
C ASN A 641 -42.85 -5.83 -36.27
N ALA A 642 -43.78 -5.12 -35.64
CA ALA A 642 -45.17 -5.03 -36.10
C ALA A 642 -45.31 -4.28 -37.44
N GLU A 643 -44.58 -3.18 -37.64
CA GLU A 643 -44.60 -2.46 -38.93
C GLU A 643 -43.92 -3.26 -40.07
N VAL A 644 -42.89 -4.06 -39.76
CA VAL A 644 -42.25 -4.97 -40.72
C VAL A 644 -43.24 -6.07 -41.16
N ALA A 645 -43.98 -6.68 -40.23
CA ALA A 645 -44.97 -7.71 -40.56
C ALA A 645 -46.10 -7.19 -41.48
N LYS A 646 -46.56 -5.95 -41.27
CA LYS A 646 -47.52 -5.29 -42.18
C LYS A 646 -46.95 -5.10 -43.58
N LEU A 647 -45.67 -4.72 -43.70
CA LEU A 647 -45.02 -4.52 -45.00
C LEU A 647 -44.98 -5.80 -45.82
N THR A 648 -44.68 -6.95 -45.19
CA THR A 648 -44.71 -8.26 -45.84
C THR A 648 -46.09 -8.56 -46.43
N ASN A 649 -47.15 -8.34 -45.66
CA ASN A 649 -48.53 -8.60 -46.11
C ASN A 649 -48.94 -7.68 -47.28
N LEU A 650 -48.59 -6.38 -47.22
CA LEU A 650 -48.92 -5.44 -48.31
C LEU A 650 -48.18 -5.75 -49.61
N LYS A 651 -46.94 -6.26 -49.54
CA LYS A 651 -46.21 -6.70 -50.74
C LYS A 651 -46.86 -7.92 -51.41
N ALA A 652 -47.32 -8.89 -50.64
CA ALA A 652 -48.09 -10.03 -51.16
C ALA A 652 -49.43 -9.59 -51.80
N SER A 653 -50.12 -8.59 -51.23
CA SER A 653 -51.33 -8.02 -51.82
C SER A 653 -51.07 -7.28 -53.14
N PHE A 654 -49.92 -6.62 -53.27
CA PHE A 654 -49.51 -5.96 -54.53
C PHE A 654 -49.21 -6.99 -55.62
N GLU A 655 -48.44 -8.04 -55.31
CA GLU A 655 -48.16 -9.14 -56.26
C GLU A 655 -49.44 -9.83 -56.76
N ALA A 656 -50.42 -10.05 -55.87
CA ALA A 656 -51.72 -10.60 -56.24
C ALA A 656 -52.54 -9.68 -57.16
N ALA A 657 -52.46 -8.36 -56.98
CA ALA A 657 -53.13 -7.39 -57.85
C ALA A 657 -52.50 -7.34 -59.26
N THR A 658 -51.17 -7.35 -59.36
CA THR A 658 -50.45 -7.43 -60.65
C THR A 658 -50.82 -8.71 -61.42
N GLN A 659 -50.95 -9.86 -60.76
CA GLN A 659 -51.37 -11.10 -61.43
C GLN A 659 -52.80 -11.01 -61.99
N ALA A 660 -53.73 -10.42 -61.23
CA ALA A 660 -55.12 -10.26 -61.67
C ALA A 660 -55.25 -9.38 -62.94
N VAL A 661 -54.41 -8.36 -63.08
CA VAL A 661 -54.32 -7.54 -64.31
C VAL A 661 -53.88 -8.40 -65.49
N ALA A 662 -52.83 -9.19 -65.34
CA ALA A 662 -52.29 -10.04 -66.41
C ALA A 662 -53.29 -11.10 -66.91
N ASP A 663 -54.02 -11.74 -65.99
CA ASP A 663 -55.03 -12.75 -66.33
C ASP A 663 -56.19 -12.16 -67.14
N LEU A 664 -56.63 -10.93 -66.81
CA LEU A 664 -57.70 -10.23 -67.53
C LEU A 664 -57.25 -9.73 -68.92
N GLU A 665 -56.00 -9.29 -69.07
CA GLU A 665 -55.43 -8.94 -70.39
C GLU A 665 -55.30 -10.18 -71.28
N ALA A 666 -54.93 -11.33 -70.73
CA ALA A 666 -54.91 -12.60 -71.45
C ALA A 666 -56.33 -13.03 -71.91
N LYS A 667 -57.37 -12.78 -71.10
CA LYS A 667 -58.76 -13.04 -71.52
C LYS A 667 -59.20 -12.13 -72.68
N ALA A 668 -58.81 -10.86 -72.69
CA ALA A 668 -59.16 -9.92 -73.76
C ALA A 668 -58.65 -10.39 -75.14
N GLN A 669 -57.42 -10.89 -75.23
CA GLN A 669 -56.82 -11.40 -76.48
C GLN A 669 -57.62 -12.57 -77.07
N ASN A 670 -58.10 -13.50 -76.23
CA ASN A 670 -58.88 -14.65 -76.67
C ASN A 670 -60.25 -14.24 -77.25
N LEU A 671 -60.94 -13.28 -76.61
CA LEU A 671 -62.24 -12.78 -77.10
C LEU A 671 -62.10 -12.05 -78.45
N ILE A 672 -61.03 -11.28 -78.64
CA ILE A 672 -60.73 -10.59 -79.91
C ILE A 672 -60.50 -11.60 -81.05
N ALA A 673 -59.80 -12.71 -80.77
CA ALA A 673 -59.60 -13.79 -81.73
C ALA A 673 -60.92 -14.48 -82.12
N GLN A 674 -61.80 -14.73 -81.14
CA GLN A 674 -63.13 -15.33 -81.38
C GLN A 674 -64.01 -14.43 -82.27
N LEU A 675 -64.13 -13.14 -81.93
CA LEU A 675 -64.92 -12.16 -82.70
C LEU A 675 -64.49 -12.07 -84.18
N THR A 676 -63.20 -12.28 -84.45
CA THR A 676 -62.62 -12.27 -85.80
C THR A 676 -63.07 -13.51 -86.59
N SER A 677 -63.11 -14.69 -85.96
CA SER A 677 -63.57 -15.93 -86.61
C SER A 677 -65.08 -15.90 -86.93
N GLU A 678 -65.89 -15.37 -86.01
CA GLU A 678 -67.35 -15.31 -86.17
C GLU A 678 -67.79 -14.40 -87.34
N LYS A 679 -67.08 -13.28 -87.53
CA LYS A 679 -67.30 -12.36 -88.66
C LYS A 679 -67.02 -12.99 -90.03
N GLN A 680 -66.02 -13.87 -90.14
CA GLN A 680 -65.72 -14.56 -91.40
C GLN A 680 -66.85 -15.51 -91.82
N ALA A 681 -67.35 -16.33 -90.89
CA ALA A 681 -68.40 -17.32 -91.17
C ALA A 681 -69.73 -16.69 -91.66
N LEU A 682 -70.05 -15.47 -91.19
CA LEU A 682 -71.21 -14.70 -91.64
C LEU A 682 -71.09 -14.24 -93.11
N SER A 683 -69.87 -13.99 -93.60
CA SER A 683 -69.61 -13.57 -94.97
C SER A 683 -69.93 -14.69 -95.96
N ASP A 684 -69.41 -15.90 -95.68
CA ASP A 684 -69.49 -17.04 -96.59
C ASP A 684 -70.94 -17.54 -96.78
N LEU A 685 -71.80 -17.40 -95.76
CA LEU A 685 -73.23 -17.73 -95.81
C LEU A 685 -74.04 -16.82 -96.75
N LYS A 686 -73.65 -15.56 -96.94
CA LYS A 686 -74.44 -14.58 -97.71
C LYS A 686 -74.23 -14.68 -99.22
N ASN A 687 -73.21 -15.41 -99.69
CA ASN A 687 -72.77 -15.40 -101.09
C ASN A 687 -73.15 -16.65 -101.91
N ALA A 688 -73.84 -17.63 -101.30
CA ALA A 688 -74.10 -18.94 -101.93
C ALA A 688 -74.95 -18.94 -103.23
N PRO A 689 -76.03 -18.12 -103.39
CA PRO A 689 -76.95 -18.29 -104.53
C PRO A 689 -76.36 -18.02 -105.92
N GLU A 690 -75.43 -17.06 -106.04
CA GLU A 690 -74.89 -16.66 -107.35
C GLU A 690 -73.94 -17.73 -107.94
N LEU A 691 -73.26 -18.51 -107.08
CA LEU A 691 -72.35 -19.58 -107.50
C LEU A 691 -73.06 -20.74 -108.20
N LEU A 692 -74.29 -21.07 -107.77
CA LEU A 692 -75.12 -22.11 -108.40
C LEU A 692 -75.47 -21.77 -109.85
N LYS A 693 -75.82 -20.51 -110.11
CA LYS A 693 -76.22 -20.02 -111.43
C LYS A 693 -75.09 -20.15 -112.46
N GLN A 694 -73.84 -20.03 -112.03
CA GLN A 694 -72.66 -20.15 -112.89
C GLN A 694 -72.32 -21.62 -113.24
N ALA A 695 -72.59 -22.56 -112.33
CA ALA A 695 -72.36 -23.99 -112.58
C ALA A 695 -73.32 -24.54 -113.66
N GLN A 696 -74.62 -24.21 -113.55
CA GLN A 696 -75.65 -24.71 -114.48
C GLN A 696 -75.41 -24.27 -115.95
N ALA A 697 -74.84 -23.08 -116.16
CA ALA A 697 -74.51 -22.58 -117.49
C ALA A 697 -73.42 -23.40 -118.21
N LYS A 698 -72.42 -23.94 -117.48
CA LYS A 698 -71.35 -24.76 -118.08
C LYS A 698 -71.85 -26.10 -118.61
N LEU A 699 -72.74 -26.76 -117.86
CA LEU A 699 -73.28 -28.07 -118.21
C LEU A 699 -74.00 -28.06 -119.58
N ALA A 700 -74.81 -27.03 -119.83
CA ALA A 700 -75.51 -26.85 -121.10
C ALA A 700 -74.54 -26.70 -122.29
N THR A 701 -73.40 -26.05 -122.11
CA THR A 701 -72.38 -25.89 -123.17
C THR A 701 -71.70 -27.21 -123.52
N ALA A 702 -71.34 -28.03 -122.53
CA ALA A 702 -70.68 -29.33 -122.76
C ALA A 702 -71.59 -30.31 -123.53
N GLN A 703 -72.88 -30.37 -123.18
CA GLN A 703 -73.84 -31.29 -123.79
C GLN A 703 -74.05 -31.03 -125.30
N ALA A 704 -73.99 -29.77 -125.73
CA ALA A 704 -74.11 -29.41 -127.15
C ALA A 704 -72.92 -29.92 -127.99
N ALA A 705 -71.69 -29.80 -127.46
CA ALA A 705 -70.47 -30.23 -128.16
C ALA A 705 -70.41 -31.76 -128.36
N LEU A 706 -70.87 -32.53 -127.37
CA LEU A 706 -70.97 -33.98 -127.45
C LEU A 706 -71.91 -34.45 -128.58
N LYS A 707 -73.04 -33.77 -128.81
CA LYS A 707 -73.98 -34.16 -129.87
C LYS A 707 -73.31 -34.09 -131.25
N ALA A 708 -72.71 -32.96 -131.59
CA ALA A 708 -72.09 -32.74 -132.91
C ALA A 708 -70.97 -33.75 -133.21
N SER A 709 -70.19 -34.17 -132.21
CA SER A 709 -69.12 -35.17 -132.41
C SER A 709 -69.64 -36.55 -132.83
N LYS A 710 -70.85 -36.95 -132.42
CA LYS A 710 -71.45 -38.25 -132.76
C LYS A 710 -71.98 -38.31 -134.19
N GLU A 711 -72.38 -37.16 -134.74
CA GLU A 711 -72.91 -37.06 -136.11
C GLU A 711 -71.77 -37.23 -137.14
N VAL A 712 -70.56 -36.74 -136.84
CA VAL A 712 -69.36 -36.91 -137.69
C VAL A 712 -68.85 -38.36 -137.74
N LEU A 713 -69.04 -39.15 -136.68
CA LEU A 713 -68.62 -40.55 -136.62
C LEU A 713 -69.40 -41.43 -137.61
N ALA A 714 -70.73 -41.33 -137.60
CA ALA A 714 -71.62 -42.13 -138.47
C ALA A 714 -71.36 -41.87 -139.97
N GLU A 715 -70.95 -40.64 -140.33
CA GLU A 715 -70.56 -40.28 -141.69
C GLU A 715 -69.30 -41.02 -142.17
N LYS A 716 -68.34 -41.31 -141.28
CA LYS A 716 -67.13 -42.09 -141.61
C LYS A 716 -67.38 -43.59 -141.68
N GLU A 717 -68.25 -44.11 -140.81
CA GLU A 717 -68.67 -45.52 -140.85
C GLU A 717 -69.39 -45.84 -142.17
N THR A 718 -70.17 -44.90 -142.70
CA THR A 718 -70.89 -45.04 -143.98
C THR A 718 -69.92 -45.16 -145.17
N LEU A 719 -68.93 -44.27 -145.27
CA LEU A 719 -67.95 -44.26 -146.37
C LEU A 719 -67.08 -45.53 -146.41
N LEU A 720 -66.82 -46.15 -145.25
CA LEU A 720 -66.09 -47.41 -145.18
C LEU A 720 -66.83 -48.55 -145.89
N ALA A 721 -68.14 -48.68 -145.65
CA ALA A 721 -68.94 -49.78 -146.20
C ALA A 721 -69.01 -49.77 -147.74
N GLU A 722 -68.97 -48.59 -148.37
CA GLU A 722 -68.96 -48.45 -149.84
C GLU A 722 -67.64 -48.93 -150.46
N LEU A 723 -66.52 -48.73 -149.76
CA LEU A 723 -65.20 -49.16 -150.22
C LEU A 723 -65.01 -50.68 -150.06
N GLU A 724 -65.53 -51.27 -148.99
CA GLU A 724 -65.54 -52.73 -148.78
C GLU A 724 -66.36 -53.46 -149.85
N ALA A 725 -67.50 -52.89 -150.27
CA ALA A 725 -68.28 -53.40 -151.40
C ALA A 725 -67.50 -53.36 -152.73
N THR A 726 -66.74 -52.28 -152.97
CA THR A 726 -65.92 -52.10 -154.19
C THR A 726 -64.77 -53.12 -154.28
N GLN A 727 -64.18 -53.50 -153.14
CA GLN A 727 -63.12 -54.52 -153.06
C GLN A 727 -63.62 -55.90 -153.52
N ALA A 728 -64.78 -56.33 -153.03
CA ALA A 728 -65.36 -57.64 -153.33
C ALA A 728 -65.68 -57.83 -154.83
N GLU A 729 -66.09 -56.76 -155.53
CA GLU A 729 -66.40 -56.81 -156.95
C GLU A 729 -65.15 -57.07 -157.82
N LYS A 730 -63.98 -56.52 -157.42
CA LYS A 730 -62.71 -56.75 -158.11
C LYS A 730 -62.19 -58.17 -157.92
N GLU A 731 -62.35 -58.76 -156.73
CA GLU A 731 -61.96 -60.16 -156.48
C GLU A 731 -62.76 -61.14 -157.33
N ALA A 732 -64.07 -60.90 -157.52
CA ALA A 732 -64.90 -61.72 -158.39
C ALA A 732 -64.40 -61.74 -159.85
N LEU A 733 -63.93 -60.60 -160.35
CA LEU A 733 -63.43 -60.46 -161.72
C LEU A 733 -62.10 -61.21 -161.93
N TYR A 734 -61.16 -61.12 -160.97
CA TYR A 734 -59.88 -61.85 -161.01
C TYR A 734 -60.08 -63.37 -161.03
N ASN A 735 -60.97 -63.88 -160.16
CA ASN A 735 -61.27 -65.31 -160.06
C ASN A 735 -61.90 -65.87 -161.36
N SER A 736 -62.68 -65.05 -162.08
CA SER A 736 -63.30 -65.41 -163.36
C SER A 736 -62.27 -65.70 -164.45
N LEU A 737 -61.26 -64.83 -164.63
CA LEU A 737 -60.23 -65.01 -165.66
C LEU A 737 -59.33 -66.22 -165.39
N SER A 738 -59.04 -66.50 -164.12
CA SER A 738 -58.22 -67.65 -163.71
C SER A 738 -58.79 -68.98 -164.24
N ALA A 739 -60.10 -69.19 -164.06
CA ALA A 739 -60.80 -70.40 -164.47
C ALA A 739 -60.89 -70.61 -166.00
N ALA A 740 -60.63 -69.58 -166.81
CA ALA A 740 -60.61 -69.69 -168.26
C ALA A 740 -59.27 -70.24 -168.81
N TYR A 741 -58.17 -69.97 -168.12
CA TYR A 741 -56.81 -70.33 -168.55
C TYR A 741 -56.54 -71.84 -168.47
N ASP A 742 -56.87 -72.47 -167.34
CA ASP A 742 -56.67 -73.90 -167.09
C ASP A 742 -57.31 -74.80 -168.16
N LYS A 743 -58.41 -74.35 -168.76
CA LYS A 743 -59.22 -75.15 -169.67
C LYS A 743 -58.60 -75.37 -171.05
N GLN A 744 -57.60 -74.55 -171.42
CA GLN A 744 -56.89 -74.69 -172.70
C GLN A 744 -55.89 -75.87 -172.69
N VAL A 745 -55.39 -76.26 -171.51
CA VAL A 745 -54.29 -77.24 -171.35
C VAL A 745 -54.75 -78.70 -171.52
N GLU A 746 -56.00 -79.03 -171.16
CA GLU A 746 -56.50 -80.42 -171.19
C GLU A 746 -56.75 -80.96 -172.61
N VAL A 747 -56.86 -80.10 -173.63
CA VAL A 747 -57.15 -80.51 -175.02
C VAL A 747 -55.95 -81.24 -175.65
N GLU A 748 -54.73 -80.74 -175.42
CA GLU A 748 -53.51 -81.34 -175.99
C GLU A 748 -53.25 -82.76 -175.46
N ARG A 749 -53.66 -83.02 -174.20
CA ARG A 749 -53.48 -84.30 -173.51
C ARG A 749 -54.20 -85.48 -174.20
N GLN A 750 -55.26 -85.22 -174.96
CA GLN A 750 -56.03 -86.27 -175.64
C GLN A 750 -55.37 -86.76 -176.94
N ALA A 751 -54.51 -85.95 -177.57
CA ALA A 751 -53.92 -86.30 -178.87
C ALA A 751 -52.87 -87.43 -178.78
N GLU A 752 -52.04 -87.42 -177.72
CA GLU A 752 -50.90 -88.34 -177.63
C GLU A 752 -51.31 -89.78 -177.26
N LEU A 753 -52.43 -89.96 -176.54
CA LEU A 753 -52.98 -91.28 -176.20
C LEU A 753 -53.42 -92.08 -177.45
N ALA A 754 -53.82 -91.40 -178.53
CA ALA A 754 -54.20 -92.05 -179.79
C ALA A 754 -53.02 -92.74 -180.49
N LYS A 755 -51.79 -92.20 -180.39
CA LYS A 755 -50.59 -92.80 -180.96
C LYS A 755 -50.21 -94.12 -180.27
N GLN A 756 -50.34 -94.19 -178.94
CA GLN A 756 -49.83 -95.34 -178.18
C GLN A 756 -50.52 -96.66 -178.56
N LYS A 757 -51.84 -96.68 -178.81
CA LYS A 757 -52.54 -97.92 -179.17
C LYS A 757 -52.05 -98.48 -180.52
N ALA A 758 -51.91 -97.61 -181.53
CA ALA A 758 -51.55 -98.02 -182.89
C ALA A 758 -50.18 -98.70 -182.98
N ALA A 759 -49.24 -98.33 -182.11
CA ALA A 759 -47.89 -98.90 -182.07
C ALA A 759 -47.81 -100.34 -181.49
N ILE A 760 -48.82 -100.77 -180.73
CA ILE A 760 -48.81 -102.05 -180.01
C ILE A 760 -49.39 -103.20 -180.86
N GLU A 761 -50.55 -102.99 -181.49
CA GLU A 761 -51.22 -104.04 -182.27
C GLU A 761 -50.47 -104.38 -183.58
N ALA A 762 -49.59 -103.49 -184.05
CA ALA A 762 -48.67 -103.73 -185.17
C ALA A 762 -47.60 -104.82 -184.90
N GLN A 763 -47.52 -105.37 -183.69
CA GLN A 763 -46.49 -106.34 -183.26
C GLN A 763 -47.04 -107.75 -182.97
N GLY A 764 -48.33 -108.02 -183.23
CA GLY A 764 -48.92 -109.35 -183.03
C GLY A 764 -49.20 -109.74 -181.57
N LYS A 765 -49.09 -108.79 -180.63
CA LYS A 765 -49.58 -108.93 -179.25
C LYS A 765 -50.96 -108.28 -179.10
N VAL A 766 -51.76 -108.77 -178.16
CA VAL A 766 -53.04 -108.15 -177.78
C VAL A 766 -52.80 -107.07 -176.71
N ALA A 767 -53.51 -105.95 -176.80
CA ALA A 767 -53.35 -104.77 -175.94
C ALA A 767 -54.48 -104.64 -174.90
N VAL A 768 -54.14 -104.11 -173.72
CA VAL A 768 -55.07 -103.85 -172.60
C VAL A 768 -54.88 -102.40 -172.10
N PRO A 769 -55.95 -101.63 -171.81
CA PRO A 769 -55.86 -100.24 -171.36
C PRO A 769 -55.49 -100.09 -169.87
N VAL A 770 -54.88 -98.96 -169.52
CA VAL A 770 -54.45 -98.60 -168.15
C VAL A 770 -55.09 -97.27 -167.72
N VAL A 771 -55.58 -97.21 -166.47
CA VAL A 771 -56.30 -96.07 -165.88
C VAL A 771 -55.68 -95.61 -164.56
N ASN A 772 -55.89 -94.34 -164.19
CA ASN A 772 -55.45 -93.75 -162.92
C ASN A 772 -56.48 -93.93 -161.77
N GLU A 773 -56.19 -93.38 -160.60
CA GLU A 773 -57.04 -93.43 -159.39
C GLU A 773 -58.47 -92.87 -159.57
N LYS A 774 -58.74 -92.11 -160.64
CA LYS A 774 -60.06 -91.57 -160.99
C LYS A 774 -60.74 -92.34 -162.14
N GLY A 775 -60.15 -93.44 -162.60
CA GLY A 775 -60.64 -94.24 -163.73
C GLY A 775 -60.36 -93.63 -165.12
N GLN A 776 -59.56 -92.56 -165.20
CA GLN A 776 -59.23 -91.91 -166.48
C GLN A 776 -58.06 -92.61 -167.16
N VAL A 777 -58.14 -92.83 -168.48
CA VAL A 777 -57.12 -93.55 -169.25
C VAL A 777 -55.81 -92.76 -169.33
N VAL A 778 -54.69 -93.45 -169.09
CA VAL A 778 -53.33 -92.90 -169.07
C VAL A 778 -52.31 -93.70 -169.88
N GLY A 779 -52.67 -94.87 -170.42
CA GLY A 779 -51.79 -95.64 -171.32
C GLY A 779 -52.37 -97.00 -171.75
N PHE A 780 -51.56 -97.80 -172.46
CA PHE A 780 -51.86 -99.18 -172.89
C PHE A 780 -50.65 -100.10 -172.63
N MET A 781 -50.91 -101.37 -172.29
CA MET A 781 -49.88 -102.39 -171.97
C MET A 781 -50.25 -103.79 -172.52
N ALA A 782 -49.33 -104.76 -172.40
CA ALA A 782 -49.47 -106.13 -172.91
C ALA A 782 -49.23 -107.18 -171.80
N ASP A 783 -49.78 -108.39 -171.98
CA ASP A 783 -50.10 -109.32 -170.89
C ASP A 783 -48.97 -110.27 -170.43
N GLU A 784 -48.80 -110.36 -169.10
CA GLU A 784 -48.21 -111.47 -168.34
C GLU A 784 -48.62 -111.36 -166.83
N VAL A 785 -48.45 -112.45 -166.06
CA VAL A 785 -49.13 -112.78 -164.78
C VAL A 785 -48.24 -112.45 -163.53
N PRO A 786 -48.68 -112.27 -162.23
CA PRO A 786 -49.98 -111.93 -161.58
C PRO A 786 -49.93 -110.81 -160.46
N SER A 787 -51.07 -110.61 -159.75
CA SER A 787 -51.22 -110.54 -158.26
C SER A 787 -51.53 -109.24 -157.46
N VAL A 788 -52.79 -109.19 -156.97
CA VAL A 788 -53.34 -108.77 -155.64
C VAL A 788 -52.51 -107.96 -154.63
N LYS A 789 -53.05 -106.79 -154.19
CA LYS A 789 -53.34 -106.34 -152.78
C LYS A 789 -53.77 -104.85 -152.74
N GLN A 790 -54.26 -104.21 -151.65
CA GLN A 790 -55.14 -104.51 -150.49
C GLN A 790 -55.00 -103.32 -149.48
N ALA A 791 -55.97 -103.08 -148.57
CA ALA A 791 -55.82 -102.29 -147.31
C ALA A 791 -55.61 -100.74 -147.46
N GLN A 792 -55.75 -99.84 -146.45
CA GLN A 792 -56.36 -99.78 -145.09
C GLN A 792 -56.50 -98.26 -144.68
N THR A 793 -57.62 -97.73 -144.15
CA THR A 793 -58.05 -97.52 -142.72
C THR A 793 -57.08 -96.83 -141.71
N VAL A 794 -57.62 -95.95 -140.82
CA VAL A 794 -57.32 -95.71 -139.36
C VAL A 794 -57.19 -94.22 -138.90
N ALA A 795 -57.59 -93.96 -137.64
CA ALA A 795 -58.02 -92.71 -136.96
C ALA A 795 -56.99 -91.96 -136.05
N LYS A 796 -57.45 -90.82 -135.44
CA LYS A 796 -56.91 -90.05 -134.26
C LYS A 796 -55.51 -89.39 -134.42
N PRO A 797 -54.96 -88.56 -133.47
CA PRO A 797 -55.47 -87.85 -132.25
C PRO A 797 -55.57 -86.31 -132.47
N ALA A 798 -55.76 -85.32 -131.55
CA ALA A 798 -55.94 -85.15 -130.08
C ALA A 798 -54.71 -84.87 -129.15
N VAL A 799 -54.94 -84.12 -128.02
CA VAL A 799 -54.16 -83.96 -126.73
C VAL A 799 -53.33 -82.65 -126.46
N HIS A 800 -53.52 -82.05 -125.25
CA HIS A 800 -52.64 -81.12 -124.44
C HIS A 800 -52.26 -79.68 -124.94
N GLN A 801 -51.70 -78.71 -124.17
CA GLN A 801 -51.30 -78.49 -122.73
C GLN A 801 -51.37 -76.93 -122.41
N ALA A 802 -51.59 -76.43 -121.17
CA ALA A 802 -50.63 -75.96 -120.11
C ALA A 802 -49.65 -74.79 -120.50
N THR A 803 -49.06 -73.92 -119.65
CA THR A 803 -48.92 -73.82 -118.16
C THR A 803 -48.43 -72.41 -117.69
N ALA A 804 -48.70 -72.02 -116.43
CA ALA A 804 -47.82 -71.27 -115.47
C ALA A 804 -47.24 -69.85 -115.83
N GLN A 805 -46.49 -69.13 -114.97
CA GLN A 805 -46.56 -68.74 -113.52
C GLN A 805 -45.32 -67.83 -113.18
N VAL A 806 -45.23 -67.26 -111.96
CA VAL A 806 -44.00 -66.71 -111.29
C VAL A 806 -43.58 -65.25 -111.65
N ALA A 807 -43.05 -64.37 -110.77
CA ALA A 807 -43.23 -64.10 -109.32
C ALA A 807 -42.39 -62.86 -108.85
N THR A 808 -42.71 -62.28 -107.66
CA THR A 808 -41.76 -61.66 -106.65
C THR A 808 -40.94 -60.38 -107.02
N THR A 809 -40.48 -59.45 -106.15
CA THR A 809 -40.62 -59.17 -104.68
C THR A 809 -40.06 -57.79 -104.23
N SER A 810 -40.68 -57.16 -103.20
CA SER A 810 -40.03 -56.45 -102.04
C SER A 810 -39.23 -55.12 -102.26
N LEU A 811 -38.89 -54.25 -101.29
CA LEU A 811 -39.13 -54.11 -99.82
C LEU A 811 -38.78 -52.67 -99.29
N ALA A 812 -39.49 -52.13 -98.29
CA ALA A 812 -39.04 -51.15 -97.24
C ALA A 812 -38.48 -49.73 -97.61
N ALA A 813 -38.49 -48.66 -96.77
CA ALA A 813 -39.22 -48.33 -95.50
C ALA A 813 -39.16 -46.80 -95.13
N LYS A 814 -40.05 -46.37 -94.22
CA LYS A 814 -40.03 -45.28 -93.17
C LYS A 814 -38.95 -44.16 -93.18
N ALA A 815 -39.19 -42.91 -92.71
CA ALA A 815 -40.39 -42.20 -92.18
C ALA A 815 -40.14 -40.68 -91.90
N LYS A 816 -41.23 -39.91 -91.70
CA LYS A 816 -41.41 -38.64 -90.91
C LYS A 816 -40.50 -37.40 -91.13
N PRO A 817 -41.12 -36.20 -91.19
CA PRO A 817 -40.53 -34.96 -90.61
C PRO A 817 -41.54 -34.12 -89.79
N SER A 818 -41.04 -33.09 -89.08
CA SER A 818 -41.86 -32.02 -88.45
C SER A 818 -41.07 -30.72 -88.17
N THR A 819 -41.60 -29.58 -88.61
CA THR A 819 -41.55 -28.21 -88.02
C THR A 819 -40.32 -27.69 -87.25
N ALA A 820 -39.77 -26.52 -87.66
CA ALA A 820 -39.10 -25.56 -86.76
C ALA A 820 -38.95 -24.15 -87.39
N GLN A 821 -38.64 -23.15 -86.53
CA GLN A 821 -38.34 -21.71 -86.77
C GLN A 821 -39.53 -20.72 -86.75
N ALA A 822 -39.42 -19.50 -86.18
CA ALA A 822 -38.22 -18.76 -85.71
C ALA A 822 -38.43 -17.86 -84.45
N SER A 823 -37.31 -17.57 -83.75
CA SER A 823 -36.86 -16.27 -83.15
C SER A 823 -37.70 -15.48 -82.10
N THR A 824 -37.15 -14.81 -81.06
CA THR A 824 -35.78 -14.70 -80.45
C THR A 824 -35.82 -13.93 -79.10
N LEU A 825 -34.91 -14.24 -78.17
CA LEU A 825 -34.52 -13.53 -76.91
C LEU A 825 -33.16 -14.14 -76.40
N PRO A 826 -32.42 -13.64 -75.37
CA PRO A 826 -32.24 -12.26 -74.84
C PRO A 826 -30.78 -11.92 -74.39
N THR A 827 -30.61 -10.80 -73.63
CA THR A 827 -29.59 -10.48 -72.56
C THR A 827 -28.07 -10.46 -72.82
N THR A 828 -27.44 -9.33 -72.44
CA THR A 828 -26.22 -9.21 -71.57
C THR A 828 -26.24 -7.86 -70.83
N GLY A 829 -25.48 -7.69 -69.74
CA GLY A 829 -25.26 -6.40 -69.07
C GLY A 829 -24.31 -6.50 -67.87
N ASP A 830 -23.22 -5.72 -67.88
CA ASP A 830 -22.10 -5.83 -66.93
C ASP A 830 -21.98 -4.62 -65.97
N ASP A 831 -21.88 -4.94 -64.67
CA ASP A 831 -20.82 -4.59 -63.69
C ASP A 831 -20.32 -3.12 -63.45
N TYR A 832 -19.64 -2.94 -62.30
CA TYR A 832 -18.89 -1.76 -61.81
C TYR A 832 -19.70 -0.51 -61.33
N SER A 833 -19.27 0.27 -60.31
CA SER A 833 -18.08 0.23 -59.44
C SER A 833 -18.33 0.85 -58.04
N ARG A 834 -17.37 0.74 -57.11
CA ARG A 834 -17.37 1.32 -55.74
C ARG A 834 -16.24 2.34 -55.55
N ASN A 835 -16.41 3.29 -54.62
CA ASN A 835 -15.35 4.10 -53.99
C ASN A 835 -15.87 4.70 -52.66
N ALA A 836 -15.10 4.90 -51.59
CA ALA A 836 -13.76 4.38 -51.21
C ALA A 836 -13.46 4.66 -49.71
N LEU A 837 -12.41 4.00 -49.16
CA LEU A 837 -11.63 4.35 -47.93
C LEU A 837 -12.39 4.38 -46.55
N SER A 838 -11.76 4.19 -45.37
CA SER A 838 -10.41 3.64 -45.04
C SER A 838 -10.21 3.30 -43.54
N ILE A 839 -9.50 2.20 -43.27
CA ILE A 839 -8.36 2.04 -42.33
C ILE A 839 -8.43 2.71 -40.93
N ALA A 840 -8.41 1.88 -39.86
CA ALA A 840 -7.30 1.84 -38.87
C ALA A 840 -7.58 0.83 -37.73
N VAL A 841 -6.60 -0.04 -37.42
CA VAL A 841 -6.50 -0.74 -36.13
C VAL A 841 -5.06 -0.61 -35.64
N GLY A 842 -4.87 0.04 -34.49
CA GLY A 842 -3.56 0.31 -33.89
C GLY A 842 -3.33 -0.50 -32.62
N SER A 843 -2.20 -1.21 -32.55
CA SER A 843 -1.76 -1.89 -31.33
C SER A 843 -1.14 -0.92 -30.33
N PHE A 844 -1.27 -1.18 -29.03
CA PHE A 844 -0.29 -0.69 -28.07
C PHE A 844 -0.08 -1.64 -26.89
N LEU A 845 1.13 -1.61 -26.32
CA LEU A 845 1.59 -2.46 -25.22
C LEU A 845 1.47 -1.73 -23.89
N ILE A 846 1.23 -2.47 -22.80
CA ILE A 846 1.65 -2.05 -21.46
C ILE A 846 2.40 -3.19 -20.80
N ALA A 847 3.66 -2.92 -20.45
CA ALA A 847 4.41 -3.64 -19.42
C ALA A 847 5.09 -2.58 -18.54
N ILE A 848 4.98 -2.72 -17.23
CA ILE A 848 5.90 -2.22 -16.17
C ILE A 848 5.27 -2.62 -14.84
N GLY A 849 6.05 -3.24 -13.96
CA GLY A 849 5.70 -3.48 -12.56
C GLY A 849 6.98 -3.53 -11.75
N LEU A 850 7.18 -2.55 -10.85
CA LEU A 850 8.42 -2.40 -10.08
C LEU A 850 8.19 -1.54 -8.83
N PHE A 851 8.93 -1.88 -7.77
CA PHE A 851 8.93 -1.28 -6.42
C PHE A 851 7.65 -1.46 -5.58
N GLY A 852 7.76 -1.69 -4.26
CA GLY A 852 9.00 -1.97 -3.53
C GLY A 852 8.80 -2.18 -2.04
N THR A 853 9.43 -3.23 -1.49
CA THR A 853 9.48 -3.48 -0.04
C THR A 853 10.75 -2.87 0.57
N ARG A 854 10.62 -2.18 1.71
CA ARG A 854 11.76 -1.81 2.57
C ARG A 854 11.63 -2.49 3.93
N ARG A 855 12.68 -3.22 4.32
CA ARG A 855 12.82 -3.75 5.68
C ARG A 855 13.27 -2.66 6.65
N LYS A 856 12.92 -2.85 7.93
CA LYS A 856 13.58 -2.17 9.06
C LYS A 856 15.02 -2.66 9.19
N HIS A 857 15.89 -1.82 9.71
CA HIS A 857 17.09 -2.22 10.43
C HIS A 857 17.17 -1.43 11.75
N HIS A 858 18.01 -1.93 12.67
CA HIS A 858 18.35 -1.28 13.94
C HIS A 858 19.36 -0.14 13.71
#